data_AF-A0A9D1QR82-F1
#
_entry.id   AF-A0A9D1QR82-F1
#
_cell.length_a   1.000
_cell.length_b   1.000
_cell.length_c   1.000
_cell.angle_alpha   90.00
_cell.angle_beta   90.00
_cell.angle_gamma   90.00
#
_symmetry.space_group_name_H-M   'P 1'
#
loop_
_entity.id
_entity.type
_entity.pdbx_description
1 polymer ?
#
loop_
_entity_poly.entity_id
_entity_poly.type
_entity_poly.pdbx_seq_one_letter_code
_entity_poly.pdbx_strand_id
1 'polypeptide(L)'
;MDKTSLAAYLLNKYGQRLMTVKRKEISVTTAMVRNDFNPWLMFYTNKEDDPHAMAGTDGELDIKCGALSAMLLKIPVFFQPSLTTDPGWVGVLISDKNGRIIKDLVDSAWSEQGRGRRTIQYIDLTDRNDEENEYQPEFITGRPTNAQKKPEAPLPIQLRKMKESYNYQIPLAQRQEVNFYRQGQMVSDYEDDYDDFTELYRTQPDYHGLTNNQLRTYFALRTKWRKKDFPPYRKGMGGYLILYASELVNCIGCGSPTEAFDQLRRVLNHYQTHLGPGVNINRLAQEMVLYYGLDHRRAALVFKDELAEDLRMHTFLYPEKHSPKELLAAFGEISPDYQKARLYKEKPTEYTELFTLIWQQIIAEKERSGYDFVGLSLAVSTKMTSGDCFAGLIFDDRLHSDRVYQLDSLRSYRIIQRQYNSSELYNFYPIKAEIKKLFREVDRATRIAFHLGRPLKERPVDPQIKDAIQRGLTAFHHQQEAAKVKRVPIHLDNLDQIRDDAAVTQDQLLTEEEVDDGPILVDPENVSRETFSLDNPADNDQQSGDDQPTVASKPSEQAPSNQEVSADQPTGDLPDLTADEWFFLSALINHQPYEAHLKKHFLMASLVADSINDKLMDEIGDTVIEFDENDQPQIIKDYLTDIQDLLKKKEE
;
A
#
# COMPACT_ATOMS: atom_id res chain seq x y z
N MET A 1 7.23 31.51 41.44
CA MET A 1 7.40 30.22 42.11
C MET A 1 8.77 29.77 41.70
N ASP A 2 9.63 29.47 42.66
CA ASP A 2 10.99 28.99 42.47
C ASP A 2 11.06 27.47 42.72
N LYS A 3 12.24 26.88 42.49
CA LYS A 3 12.48 25.43 42.74
C LYS A 3 12.15 25.03 44.17
N THR A 4 12.48 25.87 45.15
CA THR A 4 12.27 25.60 46.58
C THR A 4 10.77 25.54 46.91
N SER A 5 10.00 26.50 46.40
CA SER A 5 8.54 26.54 46.54
C SER A 5 7.87 25.36 45.85
N LEU A 6 8.36 24.92 44.69
CA LEU A 6 7.85 23.74 44.00
C LEU A 6 8.12 22.46 44.81
N ALA A 7 9.34 22.30 45.33
CA ALA A 7 9.71 21.16 46.17
C ALA A 7 8.83 21.09 47.45
N ALA A 8 8.64 22.23 48.12
CA ALA A 8 7.78 22.31 49.30
C ALA A 8 6.31 22.00 48.95
N TYR A 9 5.82 22.48 47.81
CA TYR A 9 4.46 22.22 47.35
C TYR A 9 4.20 20.73 47.09
N LEU A 10 5.10 20.06 46.35
CA LEU A 10 5.00 18.64 46.05
C LEU A 10 5.09 17.77 47.31
N LEU A 11 5.99 18.13 48.24
CA LEU A 11 6.16 17.39 49.49
C LEU A 11 4.94 17.54 50.40
N ASN A 12 4.46 18.78 50.59
CA ASN A 12 3.37 19.05 51.53
C ASN A 12 2.01 18.55 51.02
N LYS A 13 1.75 18.65 49.71
CA LYS A 13 0.44 18.28 49.14
C LYS A 13 0.35 16.82 48.71
N TYR A 14 1.45 16.26 48.21
CA TYR A 14 1.46 14.94 47.59
C TYR A 14 2.41 13.94 48.25
N GLY A 15 3.16 14.37 49.27
CA GLY A 15 4.20 13.54 49.89
C GLY A 15 5.35 13.20 48.94
N GLN A 16 5.48 13.94 47.83
CA GLN A 16 6.45 13.67 46.78
C GLN A 16 7.77 14.41 47.05
N ARG A 17 8.87 13.66 47.08
CA ARG A 17 10.21 14.23 47.18
C ARG A 17 10.82 14.35 45.80
N LEU A 18 11.42 15.49 45.53
CA LEU A 18 12.27 15.66 44.37
C LEU A 18 13.57 14.89 44.56
N MET A 19 13.98 14.16 43.54
CA MET A 19 15.27 13.46 43.50
C MET A 19 16.11 14.04 42.38
N THR A 20 17.41 14.19 42.63
CA THR A 20 18.34 14.63 41.59
C THR A 20 18.95 13.41 40.91
N VAL A 21 18.74 13.31 39.60
CA VAL A 21 19.33 12.29 38.74
C VAL A 21 20.37 12.98 37.85
N LYS A 22 21.62 12.51 37.92
CA LYS A 22 22.69 13.00 37.04
C LYS A 22 22.85 12.02 35.88
N ARG A 23 22.79 12.52 34.65
CA ARG A 23 23.09 11.74 33.44
C ARG A 23 24.03 12.57 32.56
N LYS A 24 25.27 12.10 32.41
CA LYS A 24 26.40 12.89 31.86
C LYS A 24 26.64 14.16 32.71
N GLU A 25 26.74 15.34 32.07
CA GLU A 25 26.97 16.64 32.71
C GLU A 25 25.68 17.37 33.10
N ILE A 26 24.50 16.84 32.72
CA ILE A 26 23.21 17.45 33.02
C ILE A 26 22.64 16.87 34.32
N SER A 27 22.38 17.75 35.28
CA SER A 27 21.73 17.42 36.55
C SER A 27 20.24 17.75 36.49
N VAL A 28 19.39 16.75 36.37
CA VAL A 28 17.92 16.90 36.33
C VAL A 28 17.32 16.57 37.69
N THR A 29 16.43 17.41 38.18
CA THR A 29 15.65 17.17 39.39
C THR A 29 14.26 16.67 39.00
N THR A 30 13.83 15.51 39.49
CA THR A 30 12.57 14.88 39.05
C THR A 30 11.70 14.40 40.21
N ALA A 31 10.38 14.35 39.99
CA ALA A 31 9.43 13.60 40.81
C ALA A 31 9.01 12.33 40.07
N MET A 32 9.04 11.19 40.77
CA MET A 32 8.71 9.88 40.20
C MET A 32 7.37 9.37 40.73
N VAL A 33 6.69 8.55 39.93
CA VAL A 33 5.52 7.80 40.42
C VAL A 33 6.02 6.66 41.33
N ARG A 34 5.43 6.55 42.53
CA ARG A 34 5.93 5.76 43.67
C ARG A 34 6.15 4.26 43.39
N ASN A 35 5.52 3.71 42.35
CA ASN A 35 5.53 2.27 42.03
C ASN A 35 6.27 1.91 40.73
N ASP A 36 6.45 2.85 39.80
CA ASP A 36 6.89 2.53 38.42
C ASP A 36 8.22 3.19 38.02
N PHE A 37 8.85 3.95 38.92
CA PHE A 37 10.10 4.70 38.69
C PHE A 37 10.10 5.64 37.46
N ASN A 38 8.93 5.86 36.85
CA ASN A 38 8.77 6.78 35.73
C ASN A 38 8.64 8.22 36.26
N PRO A 39 9.43 9.16 35.72
CA PRO A 39 9.28 10.56 36.03
C PRO A 39 7.97 11.08 35.43
N TRP A 40 7.23 11.88 36.18
CA TRP A 40 6.05 12.61 35.68
C TRP A 40 6.26 14.13 35.71
N LEU A 41 7.38 14.55 36.32
CA LEU A 41 7.83 15.94 36.39
C LEU A 41 9.36 15.97 36.37
N MET A 42 9.95 16.82 35.54
CA MET A 42 11.40 17.03 35.43
C MET A 42 11.71 18.52 35.44
N PHE A 43 12.76 18.90 36.17
CA PHE A 43 13.21 20.27 36.30
C PHE A 43 14.71 20.34 36.05
N TYR A 44 15.15 21.26 35.21
CA TYR A 44 16.56 21.45 34.90
C TYR A 44 16.90 22.94 34.70
N THR A 45 18.16 23.29 34.98
CA THR A 45 18.59 24.70 35.13
C THR A 45 19.82 25.04 34.30
N ASN A 46 20.16 24.25 33.27
CA ASN A 46 21.39 24.48 32.53
C ASN A 46 21.22 25.65 31.56
N LYS A 47 21.59 26.86 32.00
CA LYS A 47 21.45 28.10 31.23
C LYS A 47 22.28 28.14 29.94
N GLU A 48 23.31 27.31 29.82
CA GLU A 48 24.18 27.29 28.63
C GLU A 48 23.59 26.48 27.46
N ASP A 49 22.72 25.49 27.73
CA ASP A 49 22.14 24.59 26.72
C ASP A 49 20.63 24.79 26.51
N ASP A 50 20.00 25.73 27.23
CA ASP A 50 18.56 25.99 27.14
C ASP A 50 18.27 27.04 26.03
N PRO A 51 17.64 26.64 24.89
CA PRO A 51 17.30 27.55 23.81
C PRO A 51 16.24 28.61 24.20
N HIS A 52 15.68 28.52 25.40
CA HIS A 52 14.68 29.41 25.98
C HIS A 52 15.17 30.13 27.23
N ALA A 53 16.48 30.13 27.52
CA ALA A 53 17.10 30.80 28.66
C ALA A 53 16.87 32.33 28.64
N MET A 54 15.73 32.77 29.18
CA MET A 54 15.40 34.19 29.34
C MET A 54 15.97 34.73 30.66
N ALA A 55 16.36 36.00 30.67
CA ALA A 55 16.74 36.68 31.90
C ALA A 55 15.56 36.71 32.89
N GLY A 56 15.72 36.13 34.09
CA GLY A 56 14.72 36.13 35.15
C GLY A 56 13.92 34.83 35.34
N THR A 57 14.34 33.72 34.73
CA THR A 57 13.76 32.39 34.97
C THR A 57 14.72 31.48 35.76
N ASP A 58 14.18 30.66 36.65
CA ASP A 58 14.95 29.75 37.51
C ASP A 58 15.28 28.41 36.82
N GLY A 59 14.68 28.14 35.65
CA GLY A 59 14.87 26.93 34.84
C GLY A 59 13.58 26.50 34.15
N GLU A 60 13.67 25.42 33.37
CA GLU A 60 12.53 24.80 32.70
C GLU A 60 11.97 23.65 33.54
N LEU A 61 10.64 23.57 33.57
CA LEU A 61 9.86 22.52 34.21
C LEU A 61 9.04 21.78 33.17
N ASP A 62 9.34 20.50 33.00
CA ASP A 62 8.60 19.58 32.14
C ASP A 62 7.62 18.77 32.97
N ILE A 63 6.36 18.74 32.55
CA ILE A 63 5.28 18.04 33.25
C ILE A 63 4.54 17.13 32.29
N LYS A 64 4.35 15.87 32.68
CA LYS A 64 3.58 14.89 31.91
C LYS A 64 2.08 15.14 32.12
N CYS A 65 1.43 15.67 31.10
CA CYS A 65 0.01 16.07 31.12
C CYS A 65 -0.88 15.20 30.21
N GLY A 66 -0.31 14.13 29.65
CA GLY A 66 -1.06 13.15 28.86
C GLY A 66 -1.78 13.81 27.68
N ALA A 67 -3.10 13.57 27.57
CA ALA A 67 -3.91 14.10 26.47
C ALA A 67 -4.06 15.63 26.51
N LEU A 68 -3.79 16.29 27.64
CA LEU A 68 -3.91 17.74 27.78
C LEU A 68 -2.73 18.49 27.13
N SER A 69 -1.62 17.82 26.85
CA SER A 69 -0.41 18.45 26.31
C SER A 69 -0.66 19.22 25.01
N ALA A 70 -1.39 18.61 24.07
CA ALA A 70 -1.70 19.20 22.77
C ALA A 70 -2.58 20.45 22.87
N MET A 71 -3.37 20.57 23.94
CA MET A 71 -4.15 21.78 24.24
C MET A 71 -3.28 22.84 24.92
N LEU A 72 -2.49 22.44 25.91
CA LEU A 72 -1.63 23.34 26.69
C LEU A 72 -0.59 24.00 25.81
N LEU A 73 0.01 23.28 24.85
CA LEU A 73 0.99 23.81 23.89
C LEU A 73 0.44 24.91 22.96
N LYS A 74 -0.88 25.13 22.92
CA LYS A 74 -1.50 26.25 22.20
C LYS A 74 -1.52 27.54 23.03
N ILE A 75 -1.24 27.46 24.33
CA ILE A 75 -1.19 28.60 25.23
C ILE A 75 0.27 29.10 25.27
N PRO A 76 0.54 30.41 25.04
CA PRO A 76 1.89 30.93 24.87
C PRO A 76 2.88 30.73 26.04
N VAL A 77 2.39 30.40 27.23
CA VAL A 77 3.23 30.13 28.42
C VAL A 77 3.86 28.74 28.37
N PHE A 78 3.31 27.84 27.55
CA PHE A 78 3.74 26.46 27.43
C PHE A 78 4.44 26.21 26.09
N PHE A 79 5.40 25.29 26.10
CA PHE A 79 6.23 24.97 24.93
C PHE A 79 6.65 23.49 24.95
N GLN A 80 7.27 23.06 23.86
CA GLN A 80 7.74 21.69 23.73
C GLN A 80 8.87 21.43 24.73
N PRO A 81 8.79 20.34 25.53
CA PRO A 81 9.84 19.98 26.49
C PRO A 81 11.20 19.81 25.84
N SER A 82 12.25 20.26 26.53
CA SER A 82 13.62 20.13 26.05
C SER A 82 14.26 18.78 26.39
N LEU A 83 13.77 18.09 27.43
CA LEU A 83 14.37 16.82 27.90
C LEU A 83 13.69 15.56 27.34
N THR A 84 12.59 15.69 26.60
CA THR A 84 11.82 14.56 26.06
C THR A 84 11.10 14.93 24.77
N THR A 85 10.96 13.97 23.86
CA THR A 85 10.17 14.09 22.62
C THR A 85 8.78 13.45 22.75
N ASP A 86 8.41 12.98 23.95
CA ASP A 86 7.10 12.37 24.22
C ASP A 86 5.98 13.44 24.11
N PRO A 87 5.01 13.26 23.20
CA PRO A 87 3.96 14.26 22.95
C PRO A 87 3.03 14.48 24.14
N GLY A 88 3.05 13.61 25.16
CA GLY A 88 2.28 13.76 26.40
C GLY A 88 2.89 14.73 27.42
N TRP A 89 3.98 15.42 27.09
CA TRP A 89 4.68 16.33 27.98
C TRP A 89 4.58 17.79 27.53
N VAL A 90 4.69 18.68 28.50
CA VAL A 90 4.65 20.13 28.28
C VAL A 90 5.73 20.80 29.12
N GLY A 91 6.50 21.70 28.50
CA GLY A 91 7.48 22.55 29.15
C GLY A 91 6.88 23.89 29.58
N VAL A 92 7.29 24.39 30.74
CA VAL A 92 6.97 25.74 31.26
C VAL A 92 8.18 26.34 31.96
N LEU A 93 8.41 27.64 31.77
CA LEU A 93 9.49 28.36 32.46
C LEU A 93 9.08 28.66 33.90
N ILE A 94 9.93 28.27 34.86
CA ILE A 94 9.76 28.60 36.28
C ILE A 94 10.09 30.08 36.49
N SER A 95 9.07 30.83 36.92
CA SER A 95 9.20 32.23 37.33
C SER A 95 8.11 32.61 38.35
N ASP A 96 8.25 33.77 38.98
CA ASP A 96 7.23 34.33 39.88
C ASP A 96 5.89 34.63 39.22
N LYS A 97 5.91 34.92 37.91
CA LYS A 97 4.70 35.21 37.14
C LYS A 97 3.85 33.96 36.85
N ASN A 98 4.47 32.78 36.80
CA ASN A 98 3.80 31.53 36.39
C ASN A 98 3.38 30.64 37.57
N GLY A 99 3.59 31.09 38.81
CA GLY A 99 3.48 30.22 40.00
C GLY A 99 2.12 29.60 40.26
N ARG A 100 1.02 30.28 39.92
CA ARG A 100 -0.35 29.73 40.07
C ARG A 100 -0.65 28.69 38.98
N ILE A 101 -0.32 29.01 37.73
CA ILE A 101 -0.49 28.12 36.57
C ILE A 101 0.31 26.82 36.76
N ILE A 102 1.54 26.92 37.27
CA ILE A 102 2.37 25.74 37.56
C ILE A 102 1.71 24.85 38.62
N LYS A 103 1.15 25.43 39.69
CA LYS A 103 0.46 24.64 40.73
C LYS A 103 -0.77 23.92 40.17
N ASP A 104 -1.60 24.61 39.41
CA ASP A 104 -2.81 24.03 38.80
C ASP A 104 -2.44 22.91 37.81
N LEU A 105 -1.35 23.09 37.07
CA LEU A 105 -0.85 22.09 36.14
C LEU A 105 -0.29 20.85 36.86
N VAL A 106 0.49 21.05 37.92
CA VAL A 106 0.99 19.98 38.79
C VAL A 106 -0.17 19.20 39.41
N ASP A 107 -1.22 19.90 39.86
CA ASP A 107 -2.40 19.27 40.44
C ASP A 107 -3.13 18.38 39.43
N SER A 108 -3.31 18.88 38.21
CA SER A 108 -3.96 18.15 37.13
C SER A 108 -3.11 16.94 36.72
N ALA A 109 -1.82 17.13 36.50
CA ALA A 109 -0.89 16.07 36.13
C ALA A 109 -0.82 14.97 37.19
N TRP A 110 -0.80 15.35 38.48
CA TRP A 110 -0.80 14.39 39.59
C TRP A 110 -2.10 13.59 39.70
N SER A 111 -3.25 14.23 39.49
CA SER A 111 -4.56 13.57 39.48
C SER A 111 -4.65 12.48 38.40
N GLU A 112 -3.99 12.69 37.25
CA GLU A 112 -3.93 11.70 36.18
C GLU A 112 -3.00 10.50 36.50
N GLN A 113 -2.02 10.67 37.40
CA GLN A 113 -1.12 9.56 37.80
C GLN A 113 -1.80 8.52 38.73
N GLY A 114 -2.98 8.81 39.29
CA GLY A 114 -3.70 7.92 40.20
C GLY A 114 -5.20 7.90 39.92
N ARG A 115 -5.65 6.96 39.06
CA ARG A 115 -7.04 6.78 38.63
C ARG A 115 -8.11 7.12 39.70
N GLY A 116 -8.87 8.18 39.47
CA GLY A 116 -10.12 8.45 40.20
C GLY A 116 -10.73 9.82 39.86
N ARG A 117 -11.88 9.82 39.17
CA ARG A 117 -12.73 11.00 38.91
C ARG A 117 -12.85 11.89 40.14
N ARG A 118 -12.46 13.16 40.03
CA ARG A 118 -13.07 14.27 40.76
C ARG A 118 -13.30 15.46 39.81
N THR A 119 -14.49 16.02 39.97
CA THR A 119 -15.07 17.14 39.25
C THR A 119 -14.15 18.36 39.31
N ILE A 120 -13.79 18.90 38.14
CA ILE A 120 -13.15 20.23 38.05
C ILE A 120 -14.21 21.25 38.45
N GLN A 121 -14.04 21.89 39.62
CA GLN A 121 -14.77 23.10 39.97
C GLN A 121 -14.15 24.27 39.21
N TYR A 122 -14.95 24.94 38.39
CA TYR A 122 -14.59 26.23 37.81
C TYR A 122 -14.47 27.25 38.96
N ILE A 123 -13.33 27.91 39.07
CA ILE A 123 -13.21 29.10 39.91
C ILE A 123 -13.88 30.24 39.16
N ASP A 124 -14.97 30.72 39.72
CA ASP A 124 -15.69 31.91 39.28
C ASP A 124 -14.76 33.13 39.41
N LEU A 125 -14.53 33.84 38.29
CA LEU A 125 -13.71 35.05 38.22
C LEU A 125 -14.57 36.33 38.25
N THR A 126 -15.84 36.21 38.60
CA THR A 126 -16.78 37.32 38.64
C THR A 126 -17.43 37.48 40.00
N ASP A 127 -16.64 37.91 40.99
CA ASP A 127 -17.13 38.77 42.06
C ASP A 127 -15.97 39.67 42.53
N ARG A 128 -16.11 40.96 42.28
CA ARG A 128 -15.21 42.00 42.81
C ARG A 128 -15.68 42.36 44.22
N ASN A 129 -14.73 42.63 45.12
CA ASN A 129 -14.79 43.81 45.97
C ASN A 129 -13.38 44.25 46.37
N ASP A 130 -13.13 45.50 46.00
CA ASP A 130 -12.01 46.40 46.17
C ASP A 130 -11.28 46.34 47.52
N GLU A 131 -9.95 46.48 47.50
CA GLU A 131 -9.25 47.53 48.27
C GLU A 131 -7.84 47.78 47.71
N GLU A 132 -7.66 49.01 47.23
CA GLU A 132 -6.44 49.82 47.04
C GLU A 132 -5.14 49.13 46.59
N ASN A 133 -4.79 49.34 45.31
CA ASN A 133 -3.46 49.86 44.99
C ASN A 133 -3.49 50.66 43.68
N GLU A 134 -3.00 51.89 43.81
CA GLU A 134 -3.02 52.99 42.86
C GLU A 134 -2.26 52.63 41.57
N TYR A 135 -3.01 52.38 40.48
CA TYR A 135 -2.45 52.14 39.16
C TYR A 135 -2.32 53.46 38.39
N GLN A 136 -1.09 53.83 38.03
CA GLN A 136 -0.79 54.94 37.12
C GLN A 136 -0.84 54.44 35.67
N PRO A 137 -1.72 54.97 34.80
CA PRO A 137 -1.88 54.46 33.44
C PRO A 137 -0.74 54.95 32.53
N GLU A 138 0.12 54.02 32.12
CA GLU A 138 0.83 54.18 30.85
C GLU A 138 -0.17 53.98 29.71
N PHE A 139 -0.31 54.98 28.85
CA PHE A 139 -1.18 54.92 27.67
C PHE A 139 -0.68 53.82 26.73
N ILE A 140 -1.26 52.62 26.85
CA ILE A 140 -1.31 51.67 25.76
C ILE A 140 -2.16 52.34 24.68
N THR A 141 -1.55 52.63 23.53
CA THR A 141 -2.30 53.10 22.36
C THR A 141 -3.40 52.09 22.09
N GLY A 142 -4.65 52.52 22.30
CA GLY A 142 -5.81 51.65 22.23
C GLY A 142 -5.82 50.91 20.90
N ARG A 143 -6.13 49.60 20.96
CA ARG A 143 -6.53 48.80 19.81
C ARG A 143 -7.51 49.64 18.98
N PRO A 144 -7.31 49.82 17.66
CA PRO A 144 -8.10 50.75 16.88
C PRO A 144 -9.60 50.49 17.10
N THR A 145 -10.27 51.46 17.69
CA THR A 145 -11.69 51.40 18.10
C THR A 145 -12.66 51.44 16.92
N ASN A 146 -12.16 51.41 15.68
CA ASN A 146 -12.94 51.52 14.45
C ASN A 146 -12.84 50.30 13.54
N ALA A 147 -12.89 49.08 14.09
CA ALA A 147 -13.47 48.00 13.31
C ALA A 147 -14.99 48.21 13.34
N GLN A 148 -15.54 48.96 12.37
CA GLN A 148 -16.99 49.03 12.15
C GLN A 148 -17.51 47.59 12.04
N LYS A 149 -18.14 47.07 13.10
CA LYS A 149 -18.81 45.78 13.02
C LYS A 149 -19.89 45.91 11.96
N LYS A 150 -19.76 45.14 10.87
CA LYS A 150 -20.83 45.03 9.87
C LYS A 150 -22.14 44.75 10.62
N PRO A 151 -23.23 45.50 10.36
CA PRO A 151 -24.50 45.23 11.02
C PRO A 151 -24.90 43.76 10.77
N GLU A 152 -25.43 43.10 11.80
CA GLU A 152 -25.95 41.75 11.64
C GLU A 152 -27.24 41.79 10.82
N ALA A 153 -27.28 40.95 9.80
CA ALA A 153 -28.48 40.70 9.03
C ALA A 153 -29.58 40.16 9.95
N PRO A 154 -30.84 40.52 9.69
CA PRO A 154 -31.96 39.92 10.37
C PRO A 154 -31.97 38.43 10.10
N LEU A 155 -32.11 37.63 11.16
CA LEU A 155 -32.10 36.19 11.06
C LEU A 155 -33.52 35.66 10.83
N PRO A 156 -33.77 34.93 9.73
CA PRO A 156 -35.07 34.30 9.45
C PRO A 156 -35.53 33.41 10.61
N ILE A 157 -36.86 33.29 10.78
CA ILE A 157 -37.46 32.64 11.96
C ILE A 157 -36.98 31.21 12.13
N GLN A 158 -36.85 30.45 11.03
CA GLN A 158 -36.36 29.07 11.03
C GLN A 158 -34.92 28.99 11.57
N LEU A 159 -34.04 29.86 11.07
CA LEU A 159 -32.64 29.91 11.48
C LEU A 159 -32.48 30.39 12.93
N ARG A 160 -33.34 31.31 13.39
CA ARG A 160 -33.39 31.73 14.79
C ARG A 160 -33.81 30.60 15.71
N LYS A 161 -34.92 29.90 15.40
CA LYS A 161 -35.38 28.73 16.17
C LYS A 161 -34.32 27.63 16.23
N MET A 162 -33.64 27.39 15.11
CA MET A 162 -32.50 26.46 15.06
C MET A 162 -31.36 26.91 15.99
N LYS A 163 -30.95 28.19 15.99
CA LYS A 163 -29.90 28.65 16.92
C LYS A 163 -30.33 28.51 18.39
N GLU A 164 -31.59 28.80 18.70
CA GLU A 164 -32.19 28.70 20.04
C GLU A 164 -32.30 27.25 20.53
N SER A 165 -32.36 26.26 19.63
CA SER A 165 -32.50 24.84 19.99
C SER A 165 -31.22 24.20 20.54
N TYR A 166 -30.13 24.95 20.66
CA TYR A 166 -28.85 24.43 21.12
C TYR A 166 -28.94 23.95 22.57
N ASN A 167 -28.68 22.66 22.79
CA ASN A 167 -28.82 22.04 24.09
C ASN A 167 -27.48 21.94 24.82
N TYR A 168 -27.31 22.79 25.85
CA TYR A 168 -26.13 22.80 26.71
C TYR A 168 -26.07 21.67 27.74
N GLN A 169 -27.16 20.91 27.94
CA GLN A 169 -27.19 19.77 28.87
C GLN A 169 -26.49 18.54 28.30
N ILE A 170 -26.28 18.48 26.98
CA ILE A 170 -25.54 17.37 26.34
C ILE A 170 -24.09 17.39 26.87
N PRO A 171 -23.51 16.24 27.24
CA PRO A 171 -22.12 16.14 27.67
C PRO A 171 -21.16 16.80 26.69
N LEU A 172 -20.19 17.56 27.21
CA LEU A 172 -19.29 18.38 26.40
C LEU A 172 -18.60 17.59 25.27
N ALA A 173 -18.24 16.33 25.53
CA ALA A 173 -17.54 15.46 24.59
C ALA A 173 -18.34 15.06 23.32
N GLN A 174 -19.66 15.26 23.30
CA GLN A 174 -20.52 14.96 22.14
C GLN A 174 -21.38 16.17 21.75
N ARG A 175 -21.31 17.27 22.51
CA ARG A 175 -22.27 18.37 22.43
C ARG A 175 -22.33 18.99 21.05
N GLN A 176 -21.18 19.11 20.38
CA GLN A 176 -21.11 19.75 19.09
C GLN A 176 -21.82 18.91 18.02
N GLU A 177 -21.49 17.63 17.93
CA GLU A 177 -22.00 16.69 16.93
C GLU A 177 -23.51 16.50 17.07
N VAL A 178 -23.99 16.28 18.29
CA VAL A 178 -25.43 16.10 18.56
C VAL A 178 -26.24 17.34 18.23
N ASN A 179 -25.76 18.52 18.64
CA ASN A 179 -26.47 19.76 18.36
C ASN A 179 -26.41 20.09 16.87
N PHE A 180 -25.26 19.90 16.22
CA PHE A 180 -25.10 20.09 14.79
C PHE A 180 -26.10 19.25 14.01
N TYR A 181 -26.18 17.94 14.30
CA TYR A 181 -27.14 17.06 13.65
C TYR A 181 -28.58 17.51 13.87
N ARG A 182 -28.99 17.76 15.13
CA ARG A 182 -30.36 18.20 15.46
C ARG A 182 -30.73 19.51 14.79
N GLN A 183 -29.84 20.49 14.84
CA GLN A 183 -30.04 21.80 14.21
C GLN A 183 -30.15 21.64 12.70
N GLY A 184 -29.25 20.89 12.07
CA GLY A 184 -29.28 20.62 10.64
C GLY A 184 -30.58 19.94 10.20
N GLN A 185 -31.10 18.99 10.97
CA GLN A 185 -32.38 18.35 10.70
C GLN A 185 -33.57 19.33 10.76
N MET A 186 -33.56 20.30 11.68
CA MET A 186 -34.62 21.33 11.78
C MET A 186 -34.69 22.24 10.55
N VAL A 187 -33.57 22.42 9.84
CA VAL A 187 -33.44 23.28 8.66
C VAL A 187 -33.00 22.48 7.43
N SER A 188 -33.30 21.18 7.44
CA SER A 188 -32.93 20.24 6.38
C SER A 188 -33.42 20.71 5.01
N ASP A 189 -34.63 21.25 4.92
CA ASP A 189 -35.25 21.75 3.68
C ASP A 189 -35.19 23.29 3.53
N TYR A 190 -34.52 23.99 4.44
CA TYR A 190 -34.45 25.45 4.39
C TYR A 190 -33.57 25.94 3.22
N GLU A 191 -34.13 26.87 2.45
CA GLU A 191 -33.45 27.62 1.40
C GLU A 191 -33.32 29.10 1.79
N ASP A 192 -32.26 29.77 1.31
CA ASP A 192 -32.02 31.20 1.51
C ASP A 192 -31.55 31.84 0.20
N ASP A 193 -31.78 33.14 0.06
CA ASP A 193 -31.46 33.98 -1.08
C ASP A 193 -30.49 35.12 -0.73
N TYR A 194 -29.83 35.05 0.43
CA TYR A 194 -28.92 36.08 0.90
C TYR A 194 -27.73 36.35 -0.05
N ASP A 195 -27.57 37.61 -0.46
CA ASP A 195 -26.59 38.02 -1.47
C ASP A 195 -25.24 38.48 -0.90
N ASP A 196 -25.19 38.95 0.36
CA ASP A 196 -23.96 39.52 0.94
C ASP A 196 -23.05 38.42 1.52
N PHE A 197 -21.99 38.09 0.79
CA PHE A 197 -21.04 37.06 1.20
C PHE A 197 -20.21 37.52 2.40
N THR A 198 -20.22 36.71 3.47
CA THR A 198 -19.35 36.90 4.64
C THR A 198 -18.32 35.79 4.74
N GLU A 199 -17.06 36.12 4.96
CA GLU A 199 -15.97 35.15 5.03
C GLU A 199 -16.04 34.26 6.28
N LEU A 200 -15.57 33.00 6.15
CA LEU A 200 -15.50 32.02 7.25
C LEU A 200 -14.16 31.26 7.25
N TYR A 201 -13.36 31.49 8.30
CA TYR A 201 -12.01 30.91 8.45
C TYR A 201 -11.90 29.84 9.55
N ARG A 202 -13.03 29.29 10.01
CA ARG A 202 -13.01 28.22 11.02
C ARG A 202 -12.74 26.86 10.36
N THR A 203 -11.96 26.02 11.04
CA THR A 203 -11.60 24.69 10.58
C THR A 203 -12.73 23.67 10.74
N GLN A 204 -13.54 23.79 11.80
CA GLN A 204 -14.73 22.98 12.04
C GLN A 204 -15.89 23.88 12.50
N PRO A 205 -16.51 24.63 11.56
CA PRO A 205 -17.66 25.47 11.90
C PRO A 205 -18.89 24.61 12.19
N ASP A 206 -19.69 25.00 13.17
CA ASP A 206 -21.06 24.54 13.39
C ASP A 206 -22.04 25.71 13.20
N TYR A 207 -23.36 25.44 13.09
CA TYR A 207 -24.35 26.50 12.91
C TYR A 207 -24.40 27.48 14.09
N HIS A 208 -24.33 26.97 15.31
CA HIS A 208 -24.53 27.77 16.52
C HIS A 208 -23.47 28.87 16.67
N GLY A 209 -22.22 28.58 16.31
CA GLY A 209 -21.11 29.50 16.42
C GLY A 209 -21.02 30.55 15.31
N LEU A 210 -21.83 30.49 14.25
CA LEU A 210 -21.81 31.46 13.15
C LEU A 210 -22.58 32.74 13.49
N THR A 211 -22.09 33.87 12.95
CA THR A 211 -22.85 35.14 12.96
C THR A 211 -24.06 35.04 12.03
N ASN A 212 -25.04 35.95 12.16
CA ASN A 212 -26.22 35.92 11.30
C ASN A 212 -25.86 36.04 9.81
N ASN A 213 -24.87 36.88 9.47
CA ASN A 213 -24.41 37.06 8.10
C ASN A 213 -23.75 35.79 7.55
N GLN A 214 -22.94 35.11 8.36
CA GLN A 214 -22.30 33.85 7.96
C GLN A 214 -23.33 32.74 7.79
N LEU A 215 -24.31 32.67 8.69
CA LEU A 215 -25.35 31.65 8.63
C LEU A 215 -26.23 31.82 7.38
N ARG A 216 -26.65 33.05 7.08
CA ARG A 216 -27.38 33.35 5.84
C ARG A 216 -26.54 33.13 4.59
N THR A 217 -25.25 33.49 4.62
CA THR A 217 -24.29 33.19 3.54
C THR A 217 -24.24 31.68 3.28
N TYR A 218 -24.13 30.88 4.35
CA TYR A 218 -24.08 29.43 4.23
C TYR A 218 -25.34 28.85 3.58
N PHE A 219 -26.53 29.21 4.07
CA PHE A 219 -27.77 28.67 3.52
C PHE A 219 -28.05 29.13 2.08
N ALA A 220 -27.61 30.33 1.69
CA ALA A 220 -27.67 30.77 0.30
C ALA A 220 -26.73 29.95 -0.61
N LEU A 221 -25.51 29.66 -0.16
CA LEU A 221 -24.59 28.78 -0.88
C LEU A 221 -25.11 27.34 -0.96
N ARG A 222 -25.60 26.80 0.15
CA ARG A 222 -26.21 25.47 0.23
C ARG A 222 -27.37 25.30 -0.74
N THR A 223 -28.23 26.32 -0.85
CA THR A 223 -29.34 26.35 -1.81
C THR A 223 -28.83 26.21 -3.25
N LYS A 224 -27.80 26.98 -3.61
CA LYS A 224 -27.18 26.92 -4.95
C LYS A 224 -26.54 25.56 -5.21
N TRP A 225 -25.73 25.06 -4.27
CA TRP A 225 -25.09 23.74 -4.37
C TRP A 225 -26.08 22.59 -4.56
N ARG A 226 -27.23 22.63 -3.89
CA ARG A 226 -28.32 21.66 -4.07
C ARG A 226 -28.97 21.74 -5.44
N LYS A 227 -29.12 22.95 -5.98
CA LYS A 227 -29.62 23.21 -7.34
C LYS A 227 -28.56 22.96 -8.43
N LYS A 228 -27.37 22.47 -8.07
CA LYS A 228 -26.22 22.27 -8.96
C LYS A 228 -25.72 23.57 -9.61
N ASP A 229 -25.99 24.70 -8.96
CA ASP A 229 -25.42 26.00 -9.27
C ASP A 229 -24.18 26.19 -8.40
N PHE A 230 -23.01 26.32 -9.03
CA PHE A 230 -21.72 26.40 -8.33
C PHE A 230 -21.14 27.80 -8.50
N PRO A 231 -21.36 28.70 -7.52
CA PRO A 231 -20.82 30.06 -7.60
C PRO A 231 -19.27 30.03 -7.55
N PRO A 232 -18.60 31.04 -8.14
CA PRO A 232 -17.15 31.13 -8.08
C PRO A 232 -16.62 31.11 -6.65
N TYR A 233 -15.46 30.47 -6.47
CA TYR A 233 -14.81 30.40 -5.17
C TYR A 233 -14.46 31.80 -4.65
N ARG A 234 -14.72 32.05 -3.37
CA ARG A 234 -14.40 33.30 -2.67
C ARG A 234 -13.52 33.01 -1.46
N LYS A 235 -12.67 33.96 -1.07
CA LYS A 235 -11.84 33.83 0.15
C LYS A 235 -12.75 33.56 1.36
N GLY A 236 -12.35 32.62 2.21
CA GLY A 236 -13.17 32.17 3.34
C GLY A 236 -14.37 31.28 2.96
N MET A 237 -14.52 30.83 1.70
CA MET A 237 -15.55 29.86 1.33
C MET A 237 -15.21 28.43 1.80
N GLY A 238 -13.92 28.12 2.04
CA GLY A 238 -13.47 26.82 2.53
C GLY A 238 -14.17 26.35 3.82
N GLY A 239 -14.42 27.26 4.77
CA GLY A 239 -15.18 26.91 5.98
C GLY A 239 -16.63 26.47 5.68
N TYR A 240 -17.28 27.08 4.68
CA TYR A 240 -18.62 26.67 4.26
C TYR A 240 -18.64 25.33 3.53
N LEU A 241 -17.58 25.01 2.77
CA LEU A 241 -17.42 23.70 2.14
C LEU A 241 -17.26 22.60 3.21
N ILE A 242 -16.50 22.85 4.28
CA ILE A 242 -16.36 21.92 5.41
C ILE A 242 -17.70 21.77 6.16
N LEU A 243 -18.42 22.87 6.38
CA LEU A 243 -19.75 22.85 7.00
C LEU A 243 -20.73 22.01 6.17
N TYR A 244 -20.69 22.17 4.84
CA TYR A 244 -21.57 21.43 3.95
C TYR A 244 -21.15 19.96 3.79
N ALA A 245 -19.85 19.66 3.75
CA ALA A 245 -19.37 18.30 3.84
C ALA A 245 -19.84 17.65 5.14
N SER A 246 -19.81 18.37 6.27
CA SER A 246 -20.35 17.91 7.55
C SER A 246 -21.86 17.63 7.46
N GLU A 247 -22.65 18.47 6.78
CA GLU A 247 -24.06 18.17 6.52
C GLU A 247 -24.25 16.86 5.73
N LEU A 248 -23.52 16.71 4.63
CA LEU A 248 -23.67 15.59 3.71
C LEU A 248 -23.24 14.28 4.34
N VAL A 249 -22.14 14.24 5.09
CA VAL A 249 -21.74 13.02 5.81
C VAL A 249 -22.71 12.67 6.93
N ASN A 250 -23.54 13.59 7.41
CA ASN A 250 -24.66 13.30 8.31
C ASN A 250 -25.99 13.03 7.58
N CYS A 251 -25.98 13.00 6.24
CA CYS A 251 -27.16 12.89 5.38
C CYS A 251 -28.23 13.97 5.63
N ILE A 252 -27.84 15.18 6.05
CA ILE A 252 -28.78 16.27 6.34
C ILE A 252 -29.39 16.83 5.06
N GLY A 253 -30.71 16.66 4.93
CA GLY A 253 -31.49 17.06 3.76
C GLY A 253 -31.13 16.29 2.48
N CYS A 254 -30.69 15.05 2.63
CA CYS A 254 -30.63 14.05 1.57
C CYS A 254 -31.60 12.91 1.90
N GLY A 255 -32.31 12.37 0.92
CA GLY A 255 -33.24 11.25 1.11
C GLY A 255 -32.55 9.91 1.30
N SER A 256 -31.24 9.82 1.01
CA SER A 256 -30.43 8.62 1.26
C SER A 256 -28.94 8.95 1.40
N PRO A 257 -28.14 8.06 2.03
CA PRO A 257 -26.68 8.17 2.02
C PRO A 257 -26.07 8.16 0.62
N THR A 258 -26.75 7.51 -0.32
CA THR A 258 -26.36 7.42 -1.72
C THR A 258 -26.44 8.80 -2.40
N GLU A 259 -27.52 9.52 -2.17
CA GLU A 259 -27.70 10.90 -2.66
C GLU A 259 -26.66 11.84 -2.03
N ALA A 260 -26.43 11.70 -0.72
CA ALA A 260 -25.42 12.49 0.00
C ALA A 260 -24.01 12.26 -0.57
N PHE A 261 -23.64 11.00 -0.87
CA PHE A 261 -22.38 10.66 -1.52
C PHE A 261 -22.23 11.32 -2.89
N ASP A 262 -23.25 11.22 -3.74
CA ASP A 262 -23.22 11.80 -5.09
C ASP A 262 -23.10 13.33 -5.03
N GLN A 263 -23.75 13.96 -4.06
CA GLN A 263 -23.69 15.40 -3.84
C GLN A 263 -22.35 15.86 -3.27
N LEU A 264 -21.79 15.13 -2.29
CA LEU A 264 -20.49 15.41 -1.69
C LEU A 264 -19.41 15.42 -2.76
N ARG A 265 -19.34 14.36 -3.57
CA ARG A 265 -18.35 14.25 -4.65
C ARG A 265 -18.52 15.36 -5.67
N ARG A 266 -19.76 15.68 -6.06
CA ARG A 266 -20.02 16.73 -7.06
C ARG A 266 -19.48 18.08 -6.61
N VAL A 267 -19.81 18.50 -5.39
CA VAL A 267 -19.44 19.82 -4.87
C VAL A 267 -17.93 19.89 -4.60
N LEU A 268 -17.37 18.87 -3.94
CA LEU A 268 -15.95 18.87 -3.62
C LEU A 268 -15.08 18.77 -4.88
N ASN A 269 -15.46 17.96 -5.88
CA ASN A 269 -14.73 17.89 -7.15
C ASN A 269 -14.76 19.24 -7.89
N HIS A 270 -15.88 19.96 -7.83
CA HIS A 270 -15.97 21.29 -8.44
C HIS A 270 -14.96 22.28 -7.82
N TYR A 271 -14.80 22.23 -6.49
CA TYR A 271 -13.91 23.14 -5.76
C TYR A 271 -12.53 22.53 -5.41
N GLN A 272 -12.14 21.42 -6.05
CA GLN A 272 -10.97 20.62 -5.65
C GLN A 272 -9.65 21.43 -5.57
N THR A 273 -9.48 22.43 -6.45
CA THR A 273 -8.29 23.29 -6.52
C THR A 273 -8.21 24.31 -5.38
N HIS A 274 -9.28 24.46 -4.60
CA HIS A 274 -9.40 25.45 -3.52
C HIS A 274 -9.52 24.82 -2.14
N LEU A 275 -9.53 23.49 -2.06
CA LEU A 275 -9.51 22.79 -0.79
C LEU A 275 -8.12 22.90 -0.16
N GLY A 276 -8.07 23.10 1.15
CA GLY A 276 -6.82 23.21 1.89
C GLY A 276 -6.03 21.88 1.87
N PRO A 277 -4.69 21.93 2.07
CA PRO A 277 -3.88 20.73 2.20
C PRO A 277 -4.44 19.84 3.31
N GLY A 278 -4.75 18.58 2.97
CA GLY A 278 -5.31 17.59 3.89
C GLY A 278 -6.79 17.22 3.67
N VAL A 279 -7.55 17.98 2.87
CA VAL A 279 -8.91 17.56 2.47
C VAL A 279 -8.81 16.62 1.27
N ASN A 280 -8.88 15.32 1.53
CA ASN A 280 -8.89 14.30 0.48
C ASN A 280 -10.34 13.91 0.14
N ILE A 281 -10.81 14.38 -1.02
CA ILE A 281 -12.18 14.13 -1.51
C ILE A 281 -12.43 12.62 -1.69
N ASN A 282 -11.47 11.90 -2.24
CA ASN A 282 -11.58 10.46 -2.44
C ASN A 282 -11.67 9.74 -1.10
N ARG A 283 -10.88 10.14 -0.10
CA ARG A 283 -10.95 9.58 1.25
C ARG A 283 -12.34 9.76 1.88
N LEU A 284 -12.92 10.97 1.83
CA LEU A 284 -14.26 11.19 2.37
C LEU A 284 -15.32 10.34 1.65
N ALA A 285 -15.18 10.18 0.33
CA ALA A 285 -16.08 9.34 -0.45
C ALA A 285 -15.91 7.84 -0.13
N GLN A 286 -14.68 7.37 0.06
CA GLN A 286 -14.37 6.02 0.55
C GLN A 286 -15.02 5.79 1.93
N GLU A 287 -14.82 6.72 2.86
CA GLU A 287 -15.41 6.66 4.21
C GLU A 287 -16.95 6.61 4.15
N MET A 288 -17.59 7.33 3.24
CA MET A 288 -19.04 7.21 3.01
C MET A 288 -19.44 5.82 2.52
N VAL A 289 -18.70 5.22 1.58
CA VAL A 289 -18.96 3.85 1.11
C VAL A 289 -18.87 2.87 2.27
N LEU A 290 -17.80 2.95 3.07
CA LEU A 290 -17.56 2.02 4.17
C LEU A 290 -18.59 2.19 5.29
N TYR A 291 -18.79 3.41 5.76
CA TYR A 291 -19.63 3.72 6.92
C TYR A 291 -21.11 3.43 6.63
N TYR A 292 -21.62 3.86 5.47
CA TYR A 292 -23.02 3.66 5.09
C TYR A 292 -23.26 2.34 4.33
N GLY A 293 -22.20 1.62 3.94
CA GLY A 293 -22.29 0.39 3.15
C GLY A 293 -22.98 0.62 1.82
N LEU A 294 -22.47 1.58 1.06
CA LEU A 294 -22.98 1.89 -0.27
C LEU A 294 -22.70 0.75 -1.25
N ASP A 295 -23.36 0.75 -2.39
CA ASP A 295 -23.25 -0.32 -3.39
C ASP A 295 -21.84 -0.43 -4.02
N HIS A 296 -21.49 -1.63 -4.50
CA HIS A 296 -20.20 -1.91 -5.12
C HIS A 296 -19.90 -1.08 -6.37
N ARG A 297 -20.90 -0.52 -7.07
CA ARG A 297 -20.63 0.39 -8.20
C ARG A 297 -20.04 1.70 -7.70
N ARG A 298 -20.47 2.22 -6.55
CA ARG A 298 -19.84 3.38 -5.90
C ARG A 298 -18.51 3.04 -5.26
N ALA A 299 -18.39 1.86 -4.67
CA ALA A 299 -17.11 1.37 -4.17
C ALA A 299 -16.05 1.30 -5.29
N ALA A 300 -16.40 0.74 -6.45
CA ALA A 300 -15.51 0.67 -7.62
C ALA A 300 -15.04 2.03 -8.14
N LEU A 301 -15.80 3.10 -7.87
CA LEU A 301 -15.47 4.45 -8.29
C LEU A 301 -14.43 5.13 -7.38
N VAL A 302 -14.36 4.73 -6.11
CA VAL A 302 -13.51 5.39 -5.11
C VAL A 302 -12.39 4.49 -4.59
N PHE A 303 -12.49 3.18 -4.78
CA PHE A 303 -11.47 2.16 -4.47
C PHE A 303 -10.83 1.59 -5.75
N LYS A 304 -10.74 2.40 -6.82
CA LYS A 304 -10.30 1.90 -8.14
C LYS A 304 -8.90 1.29 -8.08
N ASP A 305 -7.99 1.95 -7.38
CA ASP A 305 -6.58 1.55 -7.34
C ASP A 305 -6.41 0.31 -6.43
N GLU A 306 -7.13 0.29 -5.30
CA GLU A 306 -7.21 -0.84 -4.38
C GLU A 306 -7.77 -2.09 -5.07
N LEU A 307 -8.88 -1.98 -5.78
CA LEU A 307 -9.50 -3.09 -6.52
C LEU A 307 -8.61 -3.60 -7.67
N ALA A 308 -7.85 -2.73 -8.32
CA ALA A 308 -6.92 -3.14 -9.37
C ALA A 308 -5.74 -3.94 -8.78
N GLU A 309 -5.22 -3.51 -7.63
CA GLU A 309 -4.21 -4.26 -6.87
C GLU A 309 -4.74 -5.61 -6.39
N ASP A 310 -5.94 -5.63 -5.82
CA ASP A 310 -6.58 -6.86 -5.33
C ASP A 310 -6.90 -7.83 -6.48
N LEU A 311 -7.33 -7.33 -7.65
CA LEU A 311 -7.54 -8.16 -8.83
C LEU A 311 -6.25 -8.86 -9.27
N ARG A 312 -5.14 -8.12 -9.34
CA ARG A 312 -3.82 -8.69 -9.67
C ARG A 312 -3.42 -9.77 -8.66
N MET A 313 -3.62 -9.51 -7.38
CA MET A 313 -3.32 -10.50 -6.33
C MET A 313 -4.22 -11.73 -6.41
N HIS A 314 -5.50 -11.54 -6.72
CA HIS A 314 -6.45 -12.62 -6.92
C HIS A 314 -6.03 -13.49 -8.11
N THR A 315 -5.47 -12.90 -9.17
CA THR A 315 -4.91 -13.63 -10.31
C THR A 315 -3.72 -14.50 -9.94
N PHE A 316 -2.86 -14.05 -9.03
CA PHE A 316 -1.72 -14.85 -8.58
C PHE A 316 -2.12 -15.97 -7.62
N LEU A 317 -3.07 -15.71 -6.71
CA LEU A 317 -3.52 -16.69 -5.71
C LEU A 317 -4.43 -17.78 -6.27
N TYR A 318 -5.24 -17.44 -7.27
CA TYR A 318 -6.24 -18.34 -7.86
C TYR A 318 -6.10 -18.42 -9.39
N PRO A 319 -4.93 -18.82 -9.92
CA PRO A 319 -4.67 -18.82 -11.35
C PRO A 319 -5.65 -19.71 -12.16
N GLU A 320 -6.28 -20.70 -11.53
CA GLU A 320 -7.31 -21.55 -12.12
C GLU A 320 -8.62 -20.83 -12.44
N LYS A 321 -8.86 -19.66 -11.83
CA LYS A 321 -10.05 -18.84 -12.07
C LYS A 321 -9.87 -17.80 -13.18
N HIS A 322 -8.67 -17.68 -13.73
CA HIS A 322 -8.32 -16.70 -14.75
C HIS A 322 -7.76 -17.38 -15.99
N SER A 323 -7.81 -16.68 -17.12
CA SER A 323 -7.18 -17.17 -18.34
C SER A 323 -5.65 -17.08 -18.26
N PRO A 324 -4.91 -17.95 -18.99
CA PRO A 324 -3.46 -17.87 -19.09
C PRO A 324 -2.94 -16.47 -19.49
N LYS A 325 -3.69 -15.76 -20.35
CA LYS A 325 -3.35 -14.41 -20.80
C LYS A 325 -3.46 -13.38 -19.69
N GLU A 326 -4.53 -13.44 -18.88
CA GLU A 326 -4.72 -12.54 -17.74
C GLU A 326 -3.62 -12.75 -16.69
N LEU A 327 -3.26 -14.02 -16.43
CA LEU A 327 -2.16 -14.34 -15.52
C LEU A 327 -0.83 -13.73 -16.00
N LEU A 328 -0.44 -13.97 -17.25
CA LEU A 328 0.83 -13.45 -17.76
C LEU A 328 0.83 -11.90 -17.84
N ALA A 329 -0.31 -11.29 -18.19
CA ALA A 329 -0.47 -9.84 -18.19
C ALA A 329 -0.30 -9.24 -16.78
N ALA A 330 -0.87 -9.89 -15.76
CA ALA A 330 -0.74 -9.49 -14.36
C ALA A 330 0.73 -9.48 -13.88
N PHE A 331 1.56 -10.44 -14.32
CA PHE A 331 3.00 -10.37 -14.08
C PHE A 331 3.69 -9.29 -14.93
N GLY A 332 3.22 -9.02 -16.14
CA GLY A 332 3.77 -7.98 -17.01
C GLY A 332 3.65 -6.57 -16.45
N GLU A 333 2.62 -6.28 -15.65
CA GLU A 333 2.52 -5.02 -14.90
C GLU A 333 3.66 -4.84 -13.89
N ILE A 334 4.24 -5.93 -13.38
CA ILE A 334 5.38 -5.92 -12.46
C ILE A 334 6.69 -5.88 -13.23
N SER A 335 6.87 -6.80 -14.18
CA SER A 335 8.06 -6.92 -15.01
C SER A 335 7.71 -7.58 -16.35
N PRO A 336 8.09 -6.96 -17.48
CA PRO A 336 7.90 -7.55 -18.80
C PRO A 336 9.02 -8.54 -19.18
N ASP A 337 9.91 -8.93 -18.27
CA ASP A 337 11.14 -9.68 -18.60
C ASP A 337 10.85 -11.08 -19.20
N TYR A 338 9.66 -11.64 -18.99
CA TYR A 338 9.22 -12.85 -19.70
C TYR A 338 9.25 -12.69 -21.23
N GLN A 339 9.14 -11.47 -21.75
CA GLN A 339 9.20 -11.19 -23.18
C GLN A 339 10.60 -11.44 -23.77
N LYS A 340 11.63 -11.45 -22.92
CA LYS A 340 13.01 -11.80 -23.31
C LYS A 340 13.17 -13.30 -23.55
N ALA A 341 12.26 -14.12 -23.01
CA ALA A 341 12.36 -15.57 -23.11
C ALA A 341 12.25 -16.05 -24.56
N ARG A 342 13.13 -16.99 -24.94
CA ARG A 342 13.22 -17.43 -26.34
C ARG A 342 11.92 -18.10 -26.80
N LEU A 343 11.35 -18.95 -25.94
CA LEU A 343 10.07 -19.60 -26.20
C LEU A 343 8.92 -18.60 -26.35
N TYR A 344 8.93 -17.48 -25.61
CA TYR A 344 7.91 -16.44 -25.77
C TYR A 344 8.03 -15.74 -27.12
N LYS A 345 9.25 -15.39 -27.56
CA LYS A 345 9.50 -14.75 -28.87
C LYS A 345 9.06 -15.63 -30.04
N GLU A 346 9.35 -16.93 -29.97
CA GLU A 346 9.02 -17.87 -31.05
C GLU A 346 7.57 -18.34 -31.00
N LYS A 347 7.04 -18.59 -29.79
CA LYS A 347 5.73 -19.20 -29.57
C LYS A 347 5.04 -18.62 -28.32
N PRO A 348 4.49 -17.40 -28.39
CA PRO A 348 3.94 -16.71 -27.22
C PRO A 348 2.77 -17.44 -26.58
N THR A 349 1.94 -18.13 -27.38
CA THR A 349 0.80 -18.90 -26.85
C THR A 349 1.27 -20.12 -26.06
N GLU A 350 2.24 -20.88 -26.57
CA GLU A 350 2.82 -22.04 -25.86
C GLU A 350 3.52 -21.61 -24.56
N TYR A 351 4.28 -20.51 -24.59
CA TYR A 351 4.90 -19.95 -23.38
C TYR A 351 3.86 -19.58 -22.32
N THR A 352 2.77 -18.91 -22.73
CA THR A 352 1.72 -18.45 -21.81
C THR A 352 1.03 -19.64 -21.13
N GLU A 353 0.73 -20.70 -21.86
CA GLU A 353 0.15 -21.93 -21.33
C GLU A 353 1.13 -22.65 -20.37
N LEU A 354 2.39 -22.82 -20.79
CA LEU A 354 3.42 -23.44 -19.96
C LEU A 354 3.66 -22.66 -18.67
N PHE A 355 3.80 -21.34 -18.75
CA PHE A 355 4.01 -20.49 -17.57
C PHE A 355 2.84 -20.61 -16.60
N THR A 356 1.61 -20.73 -17.10
CA THR A 356 0.43 -20.95 -16.26
C THR A 356 0.53 -22.27 -15.48
N LEU A 357 0.95 -23.36 -16.13
CA LEU A 357 1.14 -24.65 -15.47
C LEU A 357 2.27 -24.60 -14.43
N ILE A 358 3.38 -23.95 -14.76
CA ILE A 358 4.49 -23.72 -13.82
C ILE A 358 3.99 -22.95 -12.60
N TRP A 359 3.25 -21.85 -12.82
CA TRP A 359 2.72 -21.04 -11.73
C TRP A 359 1.74 -21.81 -10.83
N GLN A 360 0.86 -22.63 -11.41
CA GLN A 360 0.00 -23.54 -10.65
C GLN A 360 0.79 -24.51 -9.78
N GLN A 361 1.93 -25.04 -10.27
CA GLN A 361 2.81 -25.88 -9.46
C GLN A 361 3.49 -25.09 -8.34
N ILE A 362 3.87 -23.83 -8.57
CA ILE A 362 4.44 -22.96 -7.54
C ILE A 362 3.41 -22.69 -6.43
N ILE A 363 2.16 -22.40 -6.77
CA ILE A 363 1.07 -22.22 -5.78
C ILE A 363 0.83 -23.50 -4.97
N ALA A 364 0.87 -24.67 -5.64
CA ALA A 364 0.70 -25.96 -4.98
C ALA A 364 1.83 -26.33 -3.99
N GLU A 365 3.00 -25.67 -4.07
CA GLU A 365 4.09 -25.90 -3.10
C GLU A 365 3.71 -25.55 -1.66
N LYS A 366 2.80 -24.60 -1.48
CA LYS A 366 2.34 -24.22 -0.13
C LYS A 366 1.72 -25.41 0.60
N GLU A 367 0.87 -26.17 -0.07
CA GLU A 367 0.23 -27.36 0.50
C GLU A 367 1.16 -28.58 0.48
N ARG A 368 2.00 -28.71 -0.55
CA ARG A 368 2.88 -29.86 -0.76
C ARG A 368 4.08 -29.89 0.18
N SER A 369 4.76 -28.75 0.36
CA SER A 369 6.04 -28.64 1.07
C SER A 369 6.04 -27.56 2.15
N GLY A 370 4.96 -26.78 2.29
CA GLY A 370 4.89 -25.64 3.19
C GLY A 370 5.58 -24.37 2.65
N TYR A 371 6.11 -24.42 1.43
CA TYR A 371 6.80 -23.30 0.80
C TYR A 371 5.79 -22.36 0.11
N ASP A 372 5.56 -21.19 0.70
CA ASP A 372 4.60 -20.20 0.22
C ASP A 372 5.29 -19.07 -0.55
N PHE A 373 5.56 -19.27 -1.85
CA PHE A 373 6.22 -18.25 -2.68
C PHE A 373 5.44 -16.93 -2.72
N VAL A 374 4.11 -16.98 -2.82
CA VAL A 374 3.28 -15.76 -2.82
C VAL A 374 3.43 -15.06 -1.48
N GLY A 375 3.29 -15.80 -0.39
CA GLY A 375 3.45 -15.29 0.97
C GLY A 375 4.85 -14.82 1.33
N LEU A 376 5.89 -15.22 0.60
CA LEU A 376 7.29 -14.83 0.86
C LEU A 376 7.76 -13.69 -0.06
N SER A 377 7.33 -13.71 -1.32
CA SER A 377 7.89 -12.87 -2.38
C SER A 377 6.91 -11.86 -2.94
N LEU A 378 5.59 -12.06 -2.78
CA LEU A 378 4.55 -11.21 -3.36
C LEU A 378 3.75 -10.46 -2.30
N ALA A 379 3.11 -11.17 -1.36
CA ALA A 379 2.23 -10.59 -0.34
C ALA A 379 2.75 -10.95 1.05
N VAL A 380 3.15 -9.96 1.86
CA VAL A 380 3.51 -10.23 3.26
C VAL A 380 2.74 -9.28 4.18
N SER A 381 1.89 -9.94 4.98
CA SER A 381 1.09 -9.42 6.09
C SER A 381 -0.17 -8.66 5.72
N THR A 382 -1.23 -8.96 6.45
CA THR A 382 -2.43 -8.12 6.53
C THR A 382 -2.00 -6.72 6.96
N LYS A 383 -2.10 -5.73 6.08
CA LYS A 383 -1.95 -4.34 6.51
C LYS A 383 -3.24 -3.99 7.21
N MET A 384 -3.14 -3.69 8.50
CA MET A 384 -4.29 -3.16 9.24
C MET A 384 -4.23 -1.64 9.13
N THR A 385 -4.83 -1.10 8.08
CA THR A 385 -5.04 0.34 7.98
C THR A 385 -6.20 0.70 8.89
N SER A 386 -5.91 1.42 9.96
CA SER A 386 -6.92 1.93 10.89
C SER A 386 -7.13 3.42 10.70
N GLY A 387 -8.37 3.88 10.79
CA GLY A 387 -8.68 5.31 10.78
C GLY A 387 -10.04 5.61 11.37
N ASP A 388 -10.31 6.89 11.58
CA ASP A 388 -11.61 7.39 12.00
C ASP A 388 -12.37 7.92 10.78
N CYS A 389 -13.59 7.43 10.58
CA CYS A 389 -14.50 7.95 9.56
C CYS A 389 -14.81 9.42 9.83
N PHE A 390 -14.73 10.21 8.76
CA PHE A 390 -15.03 11.64 8.71
C PHE A 390 -14.19 12.45 9.69
N ALA A 391 -12.92 12.04 9.88
CA ALA A 391 -11.96 12.80 10.68
C ALA A 391 -11.84 14.23 10.13
N GLY A 392 -11.98 15.23 11.01
CA GLY A 392 -11.99 16.63 10.62
C GLY A 392 -13.36 17.20 10.25
N LEU A 393 -14.43 16.39 10.18
CA LEU A 393 -15.82 16.87 10.02
C LEU A 393 -16.62 16.74 11.34
N ILE A 394 -17.70 17.51 11.46
CA ILE A 394 -18.65 17.37 12.56
C ILE A 394 -19.63 16.27 12.18
N PHE A 395 -19.59 15.14 12.89
CA PHE A 395 -20.32 13.94 12.52
C PHE A 395 -20.93 13.23 13.73
N ASP A 396 -22.24 12.98 13.70
CA ASP A 396 -22.98 12.28 14.74
C ASP A 396 -23.02 10.77 14.47
N ASP A 397 -22.03 10.07 15.04
CA ASP A 397 -21.82 8.63 14.83
C ASP A 397 -22.87 7.72 15.47
N ARG A 398 -23.75 8.25 16.31
CA ARG A 398 -24.72 7.42 17.07
C ARG A 398 -25.84 6.82 16.19
N LEU A 399 -25.79 7.10 14.89
CA LEU A 399 -26.85 6.81 13.94
C LEU A 399 -26.68 5.44 13.25
N HIS A 400 -25.54 4.76 13.40
CA HIS A 400 -25.25 3.51 12.69
C HIS A 400 -24.73 2.41 13.60
N SER A 401 -25.00 1.17 13.18
CA SER A 401 -24.48 -0.03 13.83
C SER A 401 -23.14 -0.44 13.23
N ASP A 402 -22.30 -1.05 14.07
CA ASP A 402 -21.09 -1.74 13.64
C ASP A 402 -21.37 -2.66 12.44
N ARG A 403 -20.40 -2.75 11.52
CA ARG A 403 -20.54 -3.54 10.29
C ARG A 403 -19.20 -4.02 9.74
N VAL A 404 -19.30 -5.03 8.88
CA VAL A 404 -18.20 -5.44 8.01
C VAL A 404 -18.61 -5.14 6.59
N TYR A 405 -17.80 -4.35 5.88
CA TYR A 405 -17.97 -4.06 4.47
C TYR A 405 -16.99 -4.91 3.66
N GLN A 406 -17.51 -5.89 2.91
CA GLN A 406 -16.71 -6.69 2.00
C GLN A 406 -16.52 -5.92 0.69
N LEU A 407 -15.29 -5.48 0.40
CA LEU A 407 -14.99 -4.76 -0.84
C LEU A 407 -14.91 -5.75 -2.01
N ASP A 408 -14.09 -6.80 -1.86
CA ASP A 408 -13.96 -7.92 -2.79
C ASP A 408 -13.55 -9.20 -2.04
N SER A 409 -13.05 -10.24 -2.70
CA SER A 409 -12.62 -11.49 -2.02
C SER A 409 -11.38 -11.36 -1.14
N LEU A 410 -10.54 -10.35 -1.35
CA LEU A 410 -9.26 -10.16 -0.67
C LEU A 410 -9.27 -9.02 0.35
N ARG A 411 -10.22 -8.08 0.22
CA ARG A 411 -10.31 -6.90 1.08
C ARG A 411 -11.66 -6.75 1.76
N SER A 412 -11.60 -6.57 3.07
CA SER A 412 -12.76 -6.22 3.90
C SER A 412 -12.41 -5.12 4.88
N TYR A 413 -13.43 -4.39 5.32
CA TYR A 413 -13.31 -3.34 6.33
C TYR A 413 -14.25 -3.63 7.47
N ARG A 414 -13.73 -3.61 8.70
CA ARG A 414 -14.54 -3.67 9.92
C ARG A 414 -14.71 -2.27 10.47
N ILE A 415 -15.95 -1.80 10.55
CA ILE A 415 -16.32 -0.49 11.06
C ILE A 415 -17.01 -0.70 12.41
N ILE A 416 -16.42 -0.16 13.48
CA ILE A 416 -16.95 -0.15 14.83
C ILE A 416 -17.03 1.30 15.26
N GLN A 417 -18.23 1.81 15.55
CA GLN A 417 -18.45 3.24 15.74
C GLN A 417 -17.89 4.01 14.52
N ARG A 418 -16.96 4.96 14.74
CA ARG A 418 -16.24 5.68 13.68
C ARG A 418 -14.98 4.97 13.19
N GLN A 419 -14.48 3.98 13.92
CA GLN A 419 -13.21 3.36 13.61
C GLN A 419 -13.37 2.31 12.53
N TYR A 420 -12.63 2.44 11.44
CA TYR A 420 -12.51 1.39 10.45
C TYR A 420 -11.14 0.74 10.54
N ASN A 421 -11.10 -0.58 10.36
CA ASN A 421 -9.89 -1.37 10.20
C ASN A 421 -9.99 -2.18 8.92
N SER A 422 -9.02 -2.06 8.02
CA SER A 422 -8.92 -2.93 6.86
C SER A 422 -8.33 -4.29 7.22
N SER A 423 -8.78 -5.31 6.50
CA SER A 423 -8.10 -6.59 6.35
C SER A 423 -7.83 -6.74 4.86
N GLU A 424 -6.58 -6.51 4.46
CA GLU A 424 -6.13 -6.51 3.06
C GLU A 424 -4.76 -7.19 2.94
N LEU A 425 -4.51 -7.89 1.83
CA LEU A 425 -3.18 -8.40 1.52
C LEU A 425 -2.31 -7.24 1.04
N TYR A 426 -1.11 -7.09 1.60
CA TYR A 426 -0.20 -6.01 1.25
C TYR A 426 1.17 -6.52 0.82
N ASN A 427 1.80 -5.77 -0.08
CA ASN A 427 3.09 -6.06 -0.68
C ASN A 427 4.24 -5.44 0.14
N PHE A 428 5.07 -6.25 0.81
CA PHE A 428 6.14 -5.74 1.70
C PHE A 428 7.56 -5.79 1.10
N TYR A 429 7.74 -6.44 -0.05
CA TYR A 429 9.07 -6.73 -0.62
C TYR A 429 9.24 -6.19 -2.04
N PRO A 430 10.49 -6.06 -2.56
CA PRO A 430 10.74 -5.64 -3.94
C PRO A 430 10.36 -6.77 -4.91
N ILE A 431 9.05 -6.95 -5.12
CA ILE A 431 8.41 -7.97 -5.95
C ILE A 431 9.11 -8.13 -7.30
N LYS A 432 9.51 -7.02 -7.91
CA LYS A 432 10.15 -6.99 -9.23
C LYS A 432 11.40 -7.87 -9.32
N ALA A 433 12.26 -7.89 -8.30
CA ALA A 433 13.51 -8.67 -8.35
C ALA A 433 13.25 -10.18 -8.33
N GLU A 434 12.31 -10.64 -7.50
CA GLU A 434 11.96 -12.06 -7.41
C GLU A 434 11.23 -12.54 -8.66
N ILE A 435 10.35 -11.72 -9.24
CA ILE A 435 9.70 -12.03 -10.52
C ILE A 435 10.71 -12.14 -11.66
N LYS A 436 11.71 -11.25 -11.72
CA LYS A 436 12.79 -11.35 -12.70
C LYS A 436 13.60 -12.64 -12.58
N LYS A 437 13.94 -13.04 -11.35
CA LYS A 437 14.63 -14.32 -11.09
C LYS A 437 13.80 -15.51 -11.56
N LEU A 438 12.50 -15.51 -11.26
CA LEU A 438 11.57 -16.54 -11.72
C LEU A 438 11.53 -16.62 -13.25
N PHE A 439 11.35 -15.50 -13.95
CA PHE A 439 11.29 -15.50 -15.41
C PHE A 439 12.58 -15.99 -16.07
N ARG A 440 13.74 -15.59 -15.54
CA ARG A 440 15.03 -16.07 -16.03
C ARG A 440 15.18 -17.57 -15.85
N GLU A 441 14.74 -18.11 -14.71
CA GLU A 441 14.83 -19.55 -14.46
C GLU A 441 13.86 -20.36 -15.33
N VAL A 442 12.65 -19.85 -15.55
CA VAL A 442 11.70 -20.43 -16.52
C VAL A 442 12.32 -20.42 -17.92
N ASP A 443 12.90 -19.31 -18.36
CA ASP A 443 13.55 -19.20 -19.67
C ASP A 443 14.73 -20.18 -19.79
N ARG A 444 15.58 -20.28 -18.77
CA ARG A 444 16.66 -21.28 -18.71
C ARG A 444 16.12 -22.71 -18.87
N ALA A 445 15.10 -23.06 -18.10
CA ALA A 445 14.51 -24.41 -18.12
C ALA A 445 13.86 -24.71 -19.47
N THR A 446 13.18 -23.74 -20.09
CA THR A 446 12.60 -23.91 -21.44
C THR A 446 13.65 -24.05 -22.52
N ARG A 447 14.76 -23.30 -22.48
CA ARG A 447 15.87 -23.47 -23.43
C ARG A 447 16.44 -24.89 -23.39
N ILE A 448 16.57 -25.46 -22.20
CA ILE A 448 17.05 -26.84 -22.02
C ILE A 448 16.01 -27.84 -22.53
N ALA A 449 14.75 -27.72 -22.08
CA ALA A 449 13.69 -28.70 -22.37
C ALA A 449 13.29 -28.73 -23.86
N PHE A 450 13.30 -27.59 -24.53
CA PHE A 450 12.91 -27.47 -25.95
C PHE A 450 14.10 -27.31 -26.90
N HIS A 451 15.34 -27.42 -26.40
CA HIS A 451 16.56 -27.23 -27.18
C HIS A 451 16.60 -25.87 -27.93
N LEU A 452 16.18 -24.79 -27.25
CA LEU A 452 16.10 -23.45 -27.83
C LEU A 452 17.38 -22.65 -27.52
N GLY A 453 18.34 -22.65 -28.45
CA GLY A 453 19.61 -21.94 -28.30
C GLY A 453 20.44 -22.41 -27.09
N ARG A 454 21.47 -21.64 -26.74
CA ARG A 454 22.36 -21.92 -25.61
C ARG A 454 21.61 -21.86 -24.27
N PRO A 455 21.74 -22.87 -23.39
CA PRO A 455 21.21 -22.82 -22.03
C PRO A 455 21.82 -21.65 -21.24
N LEU A 456 20.98 -20.86 -20.57
CA LEU A 456 21.46 -19.79 -19.68
C LEU A 456 22.26 -20.37 -18.52
N LYS A 457 23.27 -19.61 -18.06
CA LYS A 457 24.01 -19.95 -16.84
C LYS A 457 23.07 -20.10 -15.63
N GLU A 458 23.25 -21.19 -14.89
CA GLU A 458 22.48 -21.44 -13.67
C GLU A 458 22.75 -20.37 -12.60
N ARG A 459 21.70 -19.92 -11.92
CA ARG A 459 21.78 -18.97 -10.80
C ARG A 459 21.08 -19.56 -9.56
N PRO A 460 21.40 -19.07 -8.35
CA PRO A 460 20.71 -19.49 -7.14
C PRO A 460 19.23 -19.10 -7.21
N VAL A 461 18.37 -20.10 -7.15
CA VAL A 461 16.90 -20.02 -7.07
C VAL A 461 16.47 -21.11 -6.10
N ASP A 462 15.38 -20.88 -5.37
CA ASP A 462 14.88 -21.81 -4.38
C ASP A 462 14.60 -23.20 -5.00
N PRO A 463 15.00 -24.30 -4.34
CA PRO A 463 14.82 -25.66 -4.87
C PRO A 463 13.37 -25.98 -5.22
N GLN A 464 12.41 -25.53 -4.40
CA GLN A 464 10.98 -25.72 -4.60
C GLN A 464 10.49 -25.07 -5.90
N ILE A 465 11.05 -23.92 -6.28
CA ILE A 465 10.74 -23.25 -7.56
C ILE A 465 11.30 -24.06 -8.72
N LYS A 466 12.53 -24.58 -8.63
CA LYS A 466 13.11 -25.45 -9.67
C LYS A 466 12.27 -26.72 -9.87
N ASP A 467 11.89 -27.35 -8.78
CA ASP A 467 11.07 -28.56 -8.80
C ASP A 467 9.67 -28.28 -9.37
N ALA A 468 9.06 -27.14 -9.02
CA ALA A 468 7.78 -26.71 -9.57
C ALA A 468 7.86 -26.42 -11.07
N ILE A 469 8.94 -25.78 -11.54
CA ILE A 469 9.21 -25.56 -12.97
C ILE A 469 9.32 -26.90 -13.70
N GLN A 470 10.08 -27.85 -13.15
CA GLN A 470 10.23 -29.18 -13.77
C GLN A 470 8.88 -29.92 -13.84
N ARG A 471 8.05 -29.85 -12.79
CA ARG A 471 6.69 -30.42 -12.80
C ARG A 471 5.79 -29.74 -13.84
N GLY A 472 5.86 -28.41 -13.94
CA GLY A 472 5.11 -27.65 -14.94
C GLY A 472 5.49 -28.02 -16.37
N LEU A 473 6.78 -28.20 -16.65
CA LEU A 473 7.29 -28.69 -17.93
C LEU A 473 6.75 -30.09 -18.24
N THR A 474 6.86 -31.03 -17.30
CA THR A 474 6.33 -32.39 -17.47
C THR A 474 4.81 -32.39 -17.74
N ALA A 475 4.05 -31.58 -17.01
CA ALA A 475 2.61 -31.43 -17.23
C ALA A 475 2.29 -30.88 -18.62
N PHE A 476 3.07 -29.89 -19.08
CA PHE A 476 2.91 -29.31 -20.41
C PHE A 476 3.24 -30.31 -21.52
N HIS A 477 4.30 -31.11 -21.37
CA HIS A 477 4.63 -32.18 -22.32
C HIS A 477 3.49 -33.20 -22.42
N HIS A 478 2.95 -33.65 -21.28
CA HIS A 478 1.79 -34.54 -21.27
C HIS A 478 0.56 -33.91 -21.94
N GLN A 479 0.30 -32.62 -21.72
CA GLN A 479 -0.81 -31.92 -22.38
C GLN A 479 -0.62 -31.88 -23.90
N GLN A 480 0.59 -31.62 -24.38
CA GLN A 480 0.90 -31.63 -25.81
C GLN A 480 0.75 -33.03 -26.43
N GLU A 481 1.23 -34.08 -25.76
CA GLU A 481 1.07 -35.46 -26.22
C GLU A 481 -0.40 -35.87 -26.28
N ALA A 482 -1.18 -35.59 -25.24
CA ALA A 482 -2.61 -35.87 -25.22
C ALA A 482 -3.37 -35.09 -26.32
N ALA A 483 -2.97 -33.85 -26.60
CA ALA A 483 -3.55 -33.06 -27.69
C ALA A 483 -3.19 -33.61 -29.08
N LYS A 484 -1.99 -34.19 -29.26
CA LYS A 484 -1.59 -34.88 -30.49
C LYS A 484 -2.40 -36.16 -30.70
N VAL A 485 -2.60 -36.97 -29.65
CA VAL A 485 -3.41 -38.20 -29.71
C VAL A 485 -4.85 -37.90 -30.15
N LYS A 486 -5.46 -36.82 -29.64
CA LYS A 486 -6.82 -36.40 -30.05
C LYS A 486 -6.91 -35.90 -31.49
N ARG A 487 -5.80 -35.50 -32.11
CA ARG A 487 -5.75 -34.93 -33.47
C ARG A 487 -5.44 -35.97 -34.55
N VAL A 488 -5.23 -37.24 -34.22
CA VAL A 488 -5.01 -38.30 -35.22
C VAL A 488 -6.28 -38.45 -36.08
N PRO A 489 -6.25 -38.08 -37.37
CA PRO A 489 -7.42 -38.21 -38.23
C PRO A 489 -7.72 -39.69 -38.50
N ILE A 490 -8.93 -40.14 -38.17
CA ILE A 490 -9.41 -41.46 -38.57
C ILE A 490 -9.82 -41.36 -40.04
N HIS A 491 -8.97 -41.87 -40.93
CA HIS A 491 -9.26 -41.94 -42.36
C HIS A 491 -10.22 -43.10 -42.63
N LEU A 492 -11.52 -42.79 -42.66
CA LEU A 492 -12.58 -43.77 -42.95
C LEU A 492 -12.53 -44.31 -44.39
N ASP A 493 -11.81 -43.64 -45.29
CA ASP A 493 -11.66 -44.02 -46.69
C ASP A 493 -10.79 -45.29 -46.86
N ASN A 494 -9.98 -45.64 -45.85
CA ASN A 494 -9.15 -46.83 -45.87
C ASN A 494 -9.85 -48.04 -45.24
N LEU A 495 -11.10 -47.91 -44.79
CA LEU A 495 -11.82 -49.02 -44.15
C LEU A 495 -12.08 -50.18 -45.10
N ASP A 496 -12.34 -49.90 -46.37
CA ASP A 496 -12.56 -50.96 -47.36
C ASP A 496 -11.26 -51.70 -47.66
N GLN A 497 -10.13 -50.99 -47.74
CA GLN A 497 -8.82 -51.62 -47.88
C GLN A 497 -8.40 -52.42 -46.65
N ILE A 498 -8.73 -51.96 -45.44
CA ILE A 498 -8.52 -52.72 -44.20
C ILE A 498 -9.42 -53.97 -44.17
N ARG A 499 -10.65 -53.91 -44.71
CA ARG A 499 -11.55 -55.08 -44.84
C ARG A 499 -11.04 -56.07 -45.87
N ASP A 500 -10.53 -55.59 -46.99
CA ASP A 500 -9.96 -56.43 -48.04
C ASP A 500 -8.67 -57.12 -47.56
N ASP A 501 -7.78 -56.37 -46.90
CA ASP A 501 -6.55 -56.94 -46.31
C ASP A 501 -6.86 -57.94 -45.19
N ALA A 502 -7.89 -57.67 -44.37
CA ALA A 502 -8.37 -58.60 -43.35
C ALA A 502 -9.02 -59.85 -43.96
N ALA A 503 -9.76 -59.73 -45.06
CA ALA A 503 -10.34 -60.87 -45.79
C ALA A 503 -9.24 -61.74 -46.41
N VAL A 504 -8.20 -61.13 -47.00
CA VAL A 504 -7.03 -61.86 -47.53
C VAL A 504 -6.28 -62.58 -46.40
N THR A 505 -6.14 -61.95 -45.25
CA THR A 505 -5.49 -62.55 -44.08
C THR A 505 -6.34 -63.68 -43.49
N GLN A 506 -7.67 -63.53 -43.47
CA GLN A 506 -8.62 -64.57 -43.08
C GLN A 506 -8.49 -65.79 -44.02
N ASP A 507 -8.55 -65.59 -45.33
CA ASP A 507 -8.44 -66.66 -46.34
C ASP A 507 -7.09 -67.39 -46.28
N GLN A 508 -6.01 -66.71 -45.85
CA GLN A 508 -4.70 -67.34 -45.65
C GLN A 508 -4.60 -68.14 -44.33
N LEU A 509 -5.47 -67.88 -43.37
CA LEU A 509 -5.55 -68.58 -42.09
C LEU A 509 -6.58 -69.72 -42.10
N LEU A 510 -7.47 -69.75 -43.10
CA LEU A 510 -8.38 -70.88 -43.36
C LEU A 510 -7.59 -72.09 -43.90
N THR A 511 -7.67 -73.21 -43.19
CA THR A 511 -7.12 -74.50 -43.66
C THR A 511 -8.15 -75.28 -44.46
N GLU A 512 -7.71 -76.19 -45.33
CA GLU A 512 -8.55 -76.89 -46.34
C GLU A 512 -9.75 -77.68 -45.75
N GLU A 513 -9.84 -77.87 -44.43
CA GLU A 513 -10.99 -78.51 -43.76
C GLU A 513 -12.16 -77.56 -43.45
N GLU A 514 -12.00 -76.23 -43.56
CA GLU A 514 -13.04 -75.23 -43.20
C GLU A 514 -13.80 -74.64 -44.41
N VAL A 515 -13.57 -75.14 -45.64
CA VAL A 515 -14.16 -74.59 -46.88
C VAL A 515 -15.46 -75.31 -47.32
N ASP A 516 -15.83 -76.44 -46.70
CA ASP A 516 -16.96 -77.30 -47.18
C ASP A 516 -18.22 -77.31 -46.29
N ASP A 517 -18.37 -76.41 -45.32
CA ASP A 517 -19.66 -76.20 -44.66
C ASP A 517 -20.42 -75.04 -45.30
N GLY A 518 -21.47 -75.39 -46.06
CA GLY A 518 -22.41 -74.44 -46.67
C GLY A 518 -23.08 -73.51 -45.65
N PRO A 519 -23.76 -72.44 -46.12
CA PRO A 519 -24.14 -71.32 -45.27
C PRO A 519 -25.10 -71.75 -44.14
N ILE A 520 -24.64 -71.63 -42.90
CA ILE A 520 -25.52 -71.66 -41.73
C ILE A 520 -26.36 -70.40 -41.77
N LEU A 521 -27.65 -70.55 -42.08
CA LEU A 521 -28.66 -69.52 -41.87
C LEU A 521 -28.81 -69.32 -40.35
N VAL A 522 -28.25 -68.23 -39.82
CA VAL A 522 -28.52 -67.79 -38.45
C VAL A 522 -29.53 -66.65 -38.52
N ASP A 523 -30.73 -66.91 -38.00
CA ASP A 523 -31.82 -65.94 -37.82
C ASP A 523 -31.36 -64.73 -36.99
N PRO A 524 -31.75 -63.49 -37.34
CA PRO A 524 -31.22 -62.27 -36.72
C PRO A 524 -31.80 -61.94 -35.33
N GLU A 525 -32.51 -62.85 -34.65
CA GLU A 525 -33.23 -62.53 -33.41
C GLU A 525 -32.60 -63.00 -32.10
N ASN A 526 -31.42 -63.63 -32.06
CA ASN A 526 -30.94 -64.13 -30.77
C ASN A 526 -29.41 -64.30 -30.62
N VAL A 527 -28.66 -63.22 -30.36
CA VAL A 527 -27.52 -63.28 -29.43
C VAL A 527 -27.40 -61.96 -28.68
N SER A 528 -27.65 -62.05 -27.38
CA SER A 528 -27.49 -60.98 -26.40
C SER A 528 -26.02 -60.80 -26.02
N ARG A 529 -25.67 -59.55 -25.77
CA ARG A 529 -24.48 -59.04 -25.04
C ARG A 529 -23.82 -60.07 -24.12
N GLU A 530 -22.51 -60.28 -24.26
CA GLU A 530 -21.61 -60.38 -23.10
C GLU A 530 -20.26 -59.70 -23.38
N THR A 531 -19.93 -58.82 -22.44
CA THR A 531 -18.68 -58.08 -22.23
C THR A 531 -17.54 -59.02 -21.87
N PHE A 532 -16.30 -58.71 -22.31
CA PHE A 532 -15.12 -59.22 -21.62
C PHE A 532 -14.14 -58.10 -21.27
N SER A 533 -13.81 -58.11 -19.99
CA SER A 533 -13.05 -57.13 -19.22
C SER A 533 -11.56 -57.37 -19.30
N LEU A 534 -10.81 -56.31 -18.99
CA LEU A 534 -9.37 -56.25 -18.79
C LEU A 534 -8.93 -57.12 -17.60
N ASP A 535 -7.82 -57.84 -17.77
CA ASP A 535 -7.01 -58.34 -16.66
C ASP A 535 -5.55 -57.90 -16.80
N ASN A 536 -5.06 -57.25 -15.74
CA ASN A 536 -3.65 -57.12 -15.40
C ASN A 536 -3.11 -58.49 -14.94
N PRO A 537 -1.78 -58.68 -15.00
CA PRO A 537 -1.13 -59.00 -13.74
C PRO A 537 0.20 -58.28 -13.53
N ALA A 538 0.52 -58.10 -12.26
CA ALA A 538 1.79 -57.66 -11.72
C ALA A 538 2.63 -58.85 -11.23
N ASP A 539 3.92 -58.55 -11.09
CA ASP A 539 4.90 -58.99 -10.09
C ASP A 539 6.01 -60.02 -10.42
N ASN A 540 7.21 -59.52 -10.06
CA ASN A 540 8.42 -60.16 -9.52
C ASN A 540 9.40 -60.85 -10.50
N ASP A 541 10.73 -60.73 -10.38
CA ASP A 541 11.64 -60.12 -9.38
C ASP A 541 13.09 -60.22 -9.92
N GLN A 542 14.01 -59.36 -9.42
CA GLN A 542 15.48 -59.58 -9.17
C GLN A 542 16.44 -59.86 -10.38
N GLN A 543 17.71 -59.44 -10.49
CA GLN A 543 18.76 -58.85 -9.62
C GLN A 543 19.98 -58.47 -10.54
N SER A 544 20.66 -57.31 -10.38
CA SER A 544 22.04 -57.13 -9.80
C SER A 544 23.19 -56.83 -10.79
N GLY A 545 24.12 -55.95 -10.35
CA GLY A 545 25.52 -55.82 -10.81
C GLY A 545 25.82 -54.49 -11.56
N ASP A 546 26.26 -53.39 -10.96
CA ASP A 546 27.53 -53.07 -10.25
C ASP A 546 28.75 -52.95 -11.20
N ASP A 547 29.26 -51.71 -11.37
CA ASP A 547 30.71 -51.39 -11.40
C ASP A 547 30.95 -49.87 -11.59
N GLN A 548 31.67 -49.27 -10.63
CA GLN A 548 32.45 -48.03 -10.78
C GLN A 548 33.88 -48.38 -11.24
N PRO A 549 34.69 -47.40 -11.68
CA PRO A 549 35.71 -46.92 -10.74
C PRO A 549 36.06 -45.41 -10.80
N THR A 550 36.55 -44.96 -9.64
CA THR A 550 37.15 -43.69 -9.19
C THR A 550 38.57 -43.37 -9.71
N VAL A 551 38.97 -42.08 -9.78
CA VAL A 551 40.28 -41.46 -9.34
C VAL A 551 40.06 -39.91 -9.27
N ALA A 552 40.04 -39.19 -8.14
CA ALA A 552 41.06 -38.68 -7.19
C ALA A 552 41.76 -37.32 -7.51
N SER A 553 41.60 -36.37 -6.56
CA SER A 553 42.61 -35.40 -6.02
C SER A 553 42.65 -33.90 -6.43
N LYS A 554 42.61 -33.07 -5.36
CA LYS A 554 42.69 -31.59 -5.10
C LYS A 554 44.03 -30.90 -5.51
N PRO A 555 44.36 -29.57 -5.28
CA PRO A 555 43.77 -28.57 -4.34
C PRO A 555 43.71 -27.05 -4.70
N SER A 556 42.88 -26.32 -3.93
CA SER A 556 43.05 -24.98 -3.26
C SER A 556 43.58 -23.74 -4.01
N GLU A 557 42.86 -22.60 -3.94
CA GLU A 557 43.39 -21.34 -3.37
C GLU A 557 42.32 -20.26 -3.07
N GLN A 558 42.66 -19.35 -2.16
CA GLN A 558 41.83 -18.38 -1.45
C GLN A 558 41.78 -16.98 -2.14
N ALA A 559 40.63 -16.29 -1.96
CA ALA A 559 40.34 -14.85 -1.73
C ALA A 559 41.46 -13.79 -1.94
N PRO A 560 41.17 -12.52 -2.36
CA PRO A 560 40.29 -11.62 -1.58
C PRO A 560 39.46 -10.51 -2.29
N SER A 561 38.54 -10.00 -1.47
CA SER A 561 37.80 -8.72 -1.44
C SER A 561 38.49 -7.45 -1.97
N ASN A 562 37.74 -6.56 -2.66
CA ASN A 562 37.34 -5.25 -2.11
C ASN A 562 36.48 -4.35 -3.03
N GLN A 563 35.41 -3.82 -2.40
CA GLN A 563 34.90 -2.44 -2.38
C GLN A 563 34.07 -1.82 -3.52
N GLU A 564 32.88 -1.35 -3.06
CA GLU A 564 31.97 -0.25 -3.44
C GLU A 564 32.59 0.85 -4.33
N VAL A 565 31.87 1.57 -5.22
CA VAL A 565 30.73 2.50 -5.04
C VAL A 565 30.21 2.80 -6.48
N SER A 566 28.92 2.90 -6.84
CA SER A 566 28.03 4.06 -6.64
C SER A 566 26.74 3.82 -7.42
N ALA A 567 25.62 4.26 -6.85
CA ALA A 567 24.33 4.32 -7.50
C ALA A 567 24.24 5.54 -8.43
N ASP A 568 23.61 5.39 -9.60
CA ASP A 568 22.88 6.50 -10.20
C ASP A 568 21.67 6.04 -11.05
N GLN A 569 20.76 6.99 -11.25
CA GLN A 569 19.34 6.87 -11.62
C GLN A 569 19.02 6.33 -13.04
N PRO A 570 17.75 5.92 -13.30
CA PRO A 570 17.39 5.24 -14.54
C PRO A 570 17.23 6.22 -15.70
N THR A 571 18.09 6.09 -16.70
CA THR A 571 17.96 6.78 -17.99
C THR A 571 17.73 5.75 -19.09
N GLY A 572 16.51 5.80 -19.65
CA GLY A 572 16.00 5.27 -20.93
C GLY A 572 16.65 4.04 -21.59
N ASP A 573 15.85 2.97 -21.75
CA ASP A 573 15.76 1.89 -22.78
C ASP A 573 16.99 1.39 -23.58
N LEU A 574 18.20 1.92 -23.37
CA LEU A 574 19.44 1.55 -24.02
C LEU A 574 20.52 1.31 -22.95
N PRO A 575 21.29 0.22 -23.05
CA PRO A 575 22.38 -0.07 -22.11
C PRO A 575 23.46 1.03 -22.14
N ASP A 576 23.98 1.42 -20.98
CA ASP A 576 24.98 2.49 -20.79
C ASP A 576 26.39 2.07 -21.23
N LEU A 577 26.52 1.79 -22.53
CA LEU A 577 27.76 1.47 -23.21
C LEU A 577 28.43 2.76 -23.70
N THR A 578 29.73 2.86 -23.46
CA THR A 578 30.60 3.95 -23.95
C THR A 578 30.74 3.92 -25.47
N ALA A 579 31.18 5.03 -26.06
CA ALA A 579 31.42 5.11 -27.51
C ALA A 579 32.40 4.05 -28.03
N ASP A 580 33.43 3.73 -27.24
CA ASP A 580 34.44 2.73 -27.57
C ASP A 580 33.89 1.30 -27.48
N GLU A 581 33.03 1.01 -26.48
CA GLU A 581 32.33 -0.28 -26.34
C GLU A 581 31.34 -0.53 -27.48
N TRP A 582 30.59 0.51 -27.88
CA TRP A 582 29.70 0.45 -29.04
C TRP A 582 30.45 0.24 -30.35
N PHE A 583 31.59 0.91 -30.54
CA PHE A 583 32.46 0.68 -31.70
C PHE A 583 32.96 -0.76 -31.72
N PHE A 584 33.39 -1.28 -30.57
CA PHE A 584 33.88 -2.65 -30.45
C PHE A 584 32.79 -3.69 -30.77
N LEU A 585 31.58 -3.54 -30.22
CA LEU A 585 30.42 -4.39 -30.58
C LEU A 585 30.11 -4.36 -32.07
N SER A 586 30.02 -3.16 -32.66
CA SER A 586 29.74 -3.00 -34.10
C SER A 586 30.85 -3.60 -34.98
N ALA A 587 32.11 -3.43 -34.59
CA ALA A 587 33.25 -3.99 -35.29
C ALA A 587 33.24 -5.52 -35.26
N LEU A 588 32.87 -6.14 -34.13
CA LEU A 588 32.74 -7.60 -34.01
C LEU A 588 31.59 -8.16 -34.86
N ILE A 589 30.44 -7.48 -34.95
CA ILE A 589 29.31 -7.91 -35.80
C ILE A 589 29.65 -7.81 -37.28
N ASN A 590 30.33 -6.74 -37.67
CA ASN A 590 30.65 -6.45 -39.07
C ASN A 590 31.99 -7.04 -39.53
N HIS A 591 32.67 -7.82 -38.67
CA HIS A 591 34.00 -8.39 -38.91
C HIS A 591 35.05 -7.33 -39.33
N GLN A 592 35.00 -6.15 -38.71
CA GLN A 592 35.93 -5.04 -38.98
C GLN A 592 37.13 -5.06 -38.02
N PRO A 593 38.30 -4.54 -38.45
CA PRO A 593 39.49 -4.50 -37.60
C PRO A 593 39.32 -3.50 -36.44
N TYR A 594 39.18 -4.01 -35.22
CA TYR A 594 39.02 -3.21 -34.00
C TYR A 594 40.34 -2.84 -33.30
N GLU A 595 41.43 -3.59 -33.55
CA GLU A 595 42.68 -3.48 -32.79
C GLU A 595 43.32 -2.09 -32.85
N ALA A 596 43.26 -1.42 -34.01
CA ALA A 596 43.85 -0.10 -34.19
C ALA A 596 43.11 0.97 -33.36
N HIS A 597 41.79 0.80 -33.21
CA HIS A 597 40.94 1.70 -32.42
C HIS A 597 41.21 1.52 -30.91
N LEU A 598 41.24 0.26 -30.44
CA LEU A 598 41.54 -0.04 -29.04
C LEU A 598 42.97 0.40 -28.65
N LYS A 599 43.97 0.18 -29.50
CA LYS A 599 45.36 0.64 -29.26
C LYS A 599 45.46 2.16 -29.17
N LYS A 600 44.72 2.89 -30.00
CA LYS A 600 44.69 4.37 -29.98
C LYS A 600 44.05 4.92 -28.70
N HIS A 601 43.10 4.18 -28.12
CA HIS A 601 42.38 4.55 -26.90
C HIS A 601 42.95 3.88 -25.63
N PHE A 602 44.08 3.16 -25.74
CA PHE A 602 44.74 2.43 -24.64
C PHE A 602 43.86 1.39 -23.93
N LEU A 603 42.95 0.73 -24.67
CA LEU A 603 42.02 -0.27 -24.16
C LEU A 603 42.48 -1.69 -24.51
N MET A 604 42.25 -2.66 -23.60
CA MET A 604 42.48 -4.08 -23.85
C MET A 604 41.17 -4.76 -24.26
N ALA A 605 41.21 -5.62 -25.28
CA ALA A 605 40.02 -6.29 -25.82
C ALA A 605 39.28 -7.13 -24.76
N SER A 606 40.01 -7.79 -23.85
CA SER A 606 39.45 -8.55 -22.73
C SER A 606 38.66 -7.69 -21.76
N LEU A 607 39.23 -6.57 -21.30
CA LEU A 607 38.56 -5.65 -20.38
C LEU A 607 37.33 -4.98 -21.01
N VAL A 608 37.40 -4.65 -22.30
CA VAL A 608 36.26 -4.07 -23.04
C VAL A 608 35.16 -5.12 -23.22
N ALA A 609 35.51 -6.35 -23.58
CA ALA A 609 34.56 -7.46 -23.68
C ALA A 609 33.89 -7.78 -22.33
N ASP A 610 34.65 -7.81 -21.23
CA ASP A 610 34.11 -8.02 -19.88
C ASP A 610 33.17 -6.89 -19.46
N SER A 611 33.57 -5.63 -19.67
CA SER A 611 32.71 -4.46 -19.40
C SER A 611 31.41 -4.49 -20.21
N ILE A 612 31.48 -4.87 -21.48
CA ILE A 612 30.30 -5.04 -22.34
C ILE A 612 29.41 -6.17 -21.84
N ASN A 613 30.00 -7.31 -21.48
CA ASN A 613 29.27 -8.47 -20.94
C ASN A 613 28.57 -8.10 -19.63
N ASP A 614 29.21 -7.34 -18.74
CA ASP A 614 28.62 -6.87 -17.49
C ASP A 614 27.47 -5.88 -17.73
N LYS A 615 27.65 -4.92 -18.64
CA LYS A 615 26.63 -3.91 -18.96
C LYS A 615 25.42 -4.47 -19.72
N LEU A 616 25.65 -5.45 -20.60
CA LEU A 616 24.60 -6.16 -21.31
C LEU A 616 23.98 -7.30 -20.49
N MET A 617 24.52 -7.60 -19.31
CA MET A 617 23.99 -8.65 -18.43
C MET A 617 22.55 -8.38 -17.99
N ASP A 618 22.19 -7.12 -17.74
CA ASP A 618 20.82 -6.75 -17.36
C ASP A 618 19.85 -6.83 -18.54
N GLU A 619 20.36 -6.65 -19.77
CA GLU A 619 19.53 -6.67 -20.97
C GLU A 619 19.37 -8.06 -21.59
N ILE A 620 20.46 -8.79 -21.79
CA ILE A 620 20.48 -10.10 -22.46
C ILE A 620 20.48 -11.25 -21.45
N GLY A 621 20.97 -11.04 -20.23
CA GLY A 621 20.92 -12.04 -19.15
C GLY A 621 22.02 -13.12 -19.22
N ASP A 622 22.94 -13.00 -20.18
CA ASP A 622 24.08 -13.88 -20.38
C ASP A 622 25.28 -13.13 -20.98
N THR A 623 26.44 -13.81 -21.00
CA THR A 623 27.67 -13.35 -21.68
C THR A 623 27.43 -13.34 -23.19
N VAL A 624 27.79 -12.24 -23.85
CA VAL A 624 27.55 -12.01 -25.28
C VAL A 624 28.81 -12.11 -26.14
N ILE A 625 29.97 -11.79 -25.57
CA ILE A 625 31.29 -11.88 -26.21
C ILE A 625 32.10 -12.95 -25.49
N GLU A 626 32.62 -13.92 -26.23
CA GLU A 626 33.55 -14.95 -25.75
C GLU A 626 34.87 -14.90 -26.53
N PHE A 627 35.95 -15.44 -25.97
CA PHE A 627 37.26 -15.52 -26.63
C PHE A 627 37.46 -16.93 -27.20
N ASP A 628 37.91 -17.00 -28.44
CA ASP A 628 38.22 -18.26 -29.10
C ASP A 628 39.57 -18.86 -28.65
N GLU A 629 39.92 -20.02 -29.21
CA GLU A 629 41.18 -20.72 -28.90
C GLU A 629 42.45 -19.91 -29.26
N ASN A 630 42.33 -18.85 -30.06
CA ASN A 630 43.43 -17.95 -30.44
C ASN A 630 43.37 -16.60 -29.70
N ASP A 631 42.61 -16.53 -28.60
CA ASP A 631 42.42 -15.34 -27.77
C ASP A 631 41.82 -14.16 -28.55
N GLN A 632 40.97 -14.46 -29.54
CA GLN A 632 40.23 -13.46 -30.30
C GLN A 632 38.78 -13.35 -29.80
N PRO A 633 38.28 -12.13 -29.51
CA PRO A 633 36.91 -11.88 -29.12
C PRO A 633 35.95 -12.18 -30.29
N GLN A 634 34.91 -12.95 -30.02
CA GLN A 634 33.84 -13.30 -30.95
C GLN A 634 32.48 -13.13 -30.29
N ILE A 635 31.48 -12.70 -31.07
CA ILE A 635 30.09 -12.65 -30.60
C ILE A 635 29.50 -14.06 -30.62
N ILE A 636 28.90 -14.45 -29.51
CA ILE A 636 28.14 -15.71 -29.43
C ILE A 636 26.97 -15.62 -30.41
N LYS A 637 26.95 -16.53 -31.39
CA LYS A 637 26.01 -16.52 -32.52
C LYS A 637 24.54 -16.41 -32.10
N ASP A 638 24.18 -17.01 -30.98
CA ASP A 638 22.82 -17.04 -30.46
C ASP A 638 22.29 -15.66 -30.02
N TYR A 639 23.18 -14.75 -29.59
CA TYR A 639 22.82 -13.38 -29.18
C TYR A 639 23.03 -12.35 -30.29
N LEU A 640 23.56 -12.76 -31.45
CA LEU A 640 23.85 -11.85 -32.56
C LEU A 640 22.59 -11.06 -33.00
N THR A 641 21.44 -11.73 -33.07
CA THR A 641 20.15 -11.07 -33.39
C THR A 641 19.72 -10.09 -32.31
N ASP A 642 19.84 -10.45 -31.02
CA ASP A 642 19.47 -9.58 -29.91
C ASP A 642 20.38 -8.34 -29.84
N ILE A 643 21.68 -8.49 -30.12
CA ILE A 643 22.65 -7.38 -30.19
C ILE A 643 22.41 -6.49 -31.42
N GLN A 644 22.05 -7.08 -32.57
CA GLN A 644 21.69 -6.32 -33.76
C GLN A 644 20.43 -5.46 -33.55
N ASP A 645 19.43 -5.99 -32.83
CA ASP A 645 18.23 -5.22 -32.49
C ASP A 645 18.53 -4.10 -31.48
N LEU A 646 19.46 -4.31 -30.54
CA LEU A 646 19.98 -3.25 -29.66
C LEU A 646 20.70 -2.13 -30.44
N LEU A 647 21.47 -2.48 -31.46
CA LEU A 647 22.14 -1.50 -32.33
C LEU A 647 21.15 -0.69 -33.16
N LYS A 648 20.09 -1.31 -33.70
CA LYS A 648 19.03 -0.58 -34.43
C LYS A 648 18.33 0.44 -33.54
N LYS A 649 17.98 0.07 -32.31
CA LYS A 649 17.36 0.97 -31.33
C LYS A 649 18.23 2.17 -30.93
N LYS A 650 19.55 2.07 -31.10
CA LYS A 650 20.48 3.19 -30.87
C LYS A 650 20.51 4.18 -32.03
N GLU A 651 20.29 3.69 -33.25
CA GLU A 651 20.31 4.50 -34.47
C GLU A 651 18.98 5.25 -34.73
N GLU A 652 17.89 4.77 -34.11
CA GLU A 652 16.58 5.44 -34.00
C GLU A 652 16.58 6.54 -32.93
#